data_AF-A0A353EZI3-F1
#
_entry.id   AF-A0A353EZI3-F1
#
_cell.length_a   1.000
_cell.length_b   1.000
_cell.length_c   1.000
_cell.angle_alpha   90.00
_cell.angle_beta   90.00
_cell.angle_gamma   90.00
#
_symmetry.space_group_name_H-M   'P 1'
#
loop_
_entity.id
_entity.type
_entity.pdbx_description
1 polymer ?
#
loop_
_entity_poly.entity_id
_entity_poly.type
_entity_poly.pdbx_seq_one_letter_code
_entity_poly.pdbx_strand_id
1 'polypeptide(L)'
;MMKRILCLLLATAVLVAGFCFPAFGEDAIGYDAALVEKQELSGIPDIKTLTTESYAEGTEWKITDAAGLQKLSEISNTADTYTFADKTIYLANDIDMAGVTDFRPISYNSGFGTAFVTAFNAGNRFSGTFDGQGYAIRNLTMTSEADDCTSVALFGAVRGGCIRNLVLDSSCSFTYTGNSEKANVASVVGLMFASGTDGAKADWVDADAADVTVMVENVHSSAVVTLNFKGDGYKGYVGGLVGYIGAATGYFAVIRNSTFEGVVSGSGTGAGGIYACWMEGGRNLLCKNSLMAGKIAAKGTYVSKIYGQGKPTKNVGNETVEPFADCGYAASRVTVVDLGGVADLKTLASAEGLGFDTAAYEAGTAWKITDAAGLQLMAKISNAGTAYGFAGKTVYLASDISLTDLAWTPIADANANPTAAPESAVCFRGTLDGQGHTLKNLTLASSASGYATAALIGAGSGFTVRNLALDASCSFTYSGTSADARAAALVGVAYGDFTVENVSVGAAVNASEGVAAGLIAITVGNGAGTILHSTVSGAVTGKTAAAGAVADAQSGALTLTDVLCLGNVTAKIKGAGIAVSTGATVTASACRMLATVAANQPSAVLSGENITQDAACRPEFAAVRKTDLEPYYGYGTAEVTYEGTVGYDATRIERKDLSDVLPMCTYLRAPMDAVEFKISTPADLLYFAEMVNSGANFEGLTVYLDADIDMTGKTMAPIGSPLSGAVANNGLDGSNYFGGTFDGQGHVIDNLVMTSAVSVENATAMVGLFGLVKSATVKNVVLGAGCSFTYNGEGAGYAAGLVAMVYRLKKSDTGYGTLIDNCLTLATVNGARSAAGILGGIQSNTNNDPAVVRNCTNAGNVTTKEYGAGIVAYIFNRPVQVLNCRNTGTITLDQDVAADNRGIAGIFARPNANQTIIIRNCVNNGTLKGPGTLGGITAIVSNEATVIDRCTNYGTAEAPEGAKNVGPIYGLYLLTDYEKLTSNCDATGKTDAGLSTVPTVTPEFPDYAALDAAHDKLLRDEEPSDDDDNKGDDPADTGKNPSGSDSKAPTGDTEPKPAESGNDSSAESEKTSGGCASTLSYTYGAVALLMLGALPILRRRKED
;
A
#
# COMPACT_ATOMS: atom_id res chain seq x y z
N MET A 1 50.67 26.21 -24.72
CA MET A 1 50.34 25.08 -23.82
C MET A 1 48.87 25.06 -23.39
N MET A 2 48.36 26.08 -22.68
CA MET A 2 47.01 26.06 -22.05
C MET A 2 45.86 25.50 -22.90
N LYS A 3 45.73 25.84 -24.20
CA LYS A 3 44.66 25.29 -25.07
C LYS A 3 44.65 23.75 -25.19
N ARG A 4 45.77 23.05 -25.02
CA ARG A 4 45.79 21.56 -24.99
C ARG A 4 45.41 20.97 -23.64
N ILE A 5 45.58 21.72 -22.55
CA ILE A 5 45.14 21.31 -21.20
C ILE A 5 43.61 21.47 -21.11
N LEU A 6 43.07 22.56 -21.67
CA LEU A 6 41.62 22.83 -21.66
C LEU A 6 40.82 21.77 -22.43
N CYS A 7 41.30 21.31 -23.60
CA CYS A 7 40.64 20.21 -24.33
C CYS A 7 40.72 18.86 -23.59
N LEU A 8 41.80 18.61 -22.84
CA LEU A 8 41.92 17.38 -22.04
C LEU A 8 40.96 17.39 -20.83
N LEU A 9 40.77 18.56 -20.21
CA LEU A 9 39.79 18.76 -19.14
C LEU A 9 38.34 18.66 -19.62
N LEU A 10 38.00 19.20 -20.80
CA LEU A 10 36.69 18.98 -21.41
C LEU A 10 36.44 17.49 -21.74
N ALA A 11 37.45 16.77 -22.23
CA ALA A 11 37.34 15.34 -22.52
C ALA A 11 37.06 14.50 -21.25
N THR A 12 37.60 14.89 -20.08
CA THR A 12 37.24 14.26 -18.81
C THR A 12 35.90 14.73 -18.23
N ALA A 13 35.45 15.96 -18.51
CA ALA A 13 34.16 16.45 -18.02
C ALA A 13 32.97 15.77 -18.73
N VAL A 14 33.06 15.56 -20.04
CA VAL A 14 32.00 14.90 -20.84
C VAL A 14 31.86 13.41 -20.52
N LEU A 15 32.89 12.78 -19.94
CA LEU A 15 32.92 11.34 -19.62
C LEU A 15 32.38 10.99 -18.21
N VAL A 16 31.90 11.98 -17.45
CA VAL A 16 31.35 11.80 -16.09
C VAL A 16 29.85 12.15 -16.02
N ALA A 17 29.31 12.89 -16.99
CA ALA A 17 27.92 13.36 -17.00
C ALA A 17 26.91 12.36 -17.65
N GLY A 18 27.27 11.07 -17.76
CA GLY A 18 26.48 10.06 -18.47
C GLY A 18 25.78 9.01 -17.60
N PHE A 19 25.88 9.12 -16.27
CA PHE A 19 25.40 8.12 -15.32
C PHE A 19 24.71 8.76 -14.12
N CYS A 20 23.44 9.13 -14.28
CA CYS A 20 22.52 9.18 -13.14
C CYS A 20 22.06 7.75 -12.85
N PHE A 21 22.18 7.31 -11.60
CA PHE A 21 21.62 6.04 -11.13
C PHE A 21 20.54 6.36 -10.10
N PRO A 22 19.32 5.80 -10.21
CA PRO A 22 18.23 6.15 -9.31
C PRO A 22 18.60 5.82 -7.86
N ALA A 23 18.49 6.83 -6.99
CA ALA A 23 18.71 6.66 -5.56
C ALA A 23 17.66 5.69 -4.97
N PHE A 24 18.12 4.52 -4.50
CA PHE A 24 17.27 3.49 -3.91
C PHE A 24 16.48 4.04 -2.71
N GLY A 25 15.15 4.09 -2.84
CA GLY A 25 14.24 4.49 -1.77
C GLY A 25 13.95 3.36 -0.79
N GLU A 26 13.97 3.66 0.51
CA GLU A 26 13.51 2.76 1.57
C GLU A 26 11.98 2.55 1.50
N ASP A 27 11.41 1.36 1.61
CA ASP A 27 11.99 0.01 1.47
C ASP A 27 10.86 -0.95 1.02
N ALA A 28 10.81 -1.30 -0.27
CA ALA A 28 9.95 -2.39 -0.74
C ALA A 28 10.61 -3.74 -0.40
N ILE A 29 9.87 -4.65 0.26
CA ILE A 29 10.41 -5.96 0.65
C ILE A 29 9.99 -7.03 -0.37
N GLY A 30 10.95 -7.47 -1.17
CA GLY A 30 10.74 -8.43 -2.25
C GLY A 30 10.81 -7.79 -3.63
N TYR A 31 10.36 -8.54 -4.64
CA TYR A 31 10.17 -8.08 -6.01
C TYR A 31 9.19 -6.90 -6.07
N ASP A 32 9.55 -5.87 -6.83
CA ASP A 32 8.68 -4.73 -7.12
C ASP A 32 8.69 -4.43 -8.63
N ALA A 33 7.50 -4.53 -9.24
CA ALA A 33 7.29 -4.21 -10.64
C ALA A 33 7.51 -2.71 -10.96
N ALA A 34 7.42 -1.82 -9.96
CA ALA A 34 7.70 -0.39 -10.12
C ALA A 34 9.20 -0.08 -10.26
N LEU A 35 10.09 -1.00 -9.87
CA LEU A 35 11.55 -0.88 -10.08
C LEU A 35 12.00 -1.37 -11.47
N VAL A 36 11.06 -1.71 -12.36
CA VAL A 36 11.33 -2.23 -13.70
C VAL A 36 11.32 -1.10 -14.74
N GLU A 37 12.49 -0.51 -14.98
CA GLU A 37 12.71 0.37 -16.14
C GLU A 37 12.75 -0.47 -17.43
N LYS A 38 11.87 -0.17 -18.40
CA LYS A 38 11.81 -0.88 -19.68
C LYS A 38 12.62 -0.18 -20.76
N GLN A 39 13.60 -0.89 -21.31
CA GLN A 39 14.42 -0.52 -22.45
C GLN A 39 13.63 -0.63 -23.77
N GLU A 40 13.79 0.36 -24.65
CA GLU A 40 13.28 0.30 -26.02
C GLU A 40 14.10 -0.72 -26.83
N LEU A 41 13.41 -1.66 -27.49
CA LEU A 41 14.03 -2.81 -28.16
C LEU A 41 13.89 -2.82 -29.70
N SER A 42 13.46 -1.74 -30.36
CA SER A 42 13.22 -1.79 -31.81
C SER A 42 14.51 -1.99 -32.61
N GLY A 43 15.57 -1.29 -32.23
CA GLY A 43 16.90 -1.41 -32.84
C GLY A 43 17.72 -2.64 -32.41
N ILE A 44 17.39 -3.27 -31.28
CA ILE A 44 18.18 -4.37 -30.71
C ILE A 44 17.94 -5.68 -31.50
N PRO A 45 18.97 -6.42 -31.93
CA PRO A 45 18.82 -7.65 -32.71
C PRO A 45 18.25 -8.81 -31.86
N ASP A 46 17.45 -9.67 -32.49
CA ASP A 46 16.94 -10.89 -31.85
C ASP A 46 18.06 -11.95 -31.74
N ILE A 47 18.19 -12.60 -30.57
CA ILE A 47 19.24 -13.60 -30.34
C ILE A 47 19.12 -14.83 -31.24
N LYS A 48 17.96 -15.07 -31.87
CA LYS A 48 17.80 -16.09 -32.93
C LYS A 48 18.71 -15.83 -34.14
N THR A 49 19.15 -14.59 -34.38
CA THR A 49 20.10 -14.23 -35.45
C THR A 49 21.56 -14.17 -35.00
N LEU A 50 21.89 -14.63 -33.77
CA LEU A 50 23.25 -14.57 -33.24
C LEU A 50 24.19 -15.57 -33.94
N THR A 51 25.32 -15.06 -34.43
CA THR A 51 26.42 -15.80 -35.07
C THR A 51 27.73 -15.53 -34.32
N THR A 52 28.80 -16.27 -34.63
CA THR A 52 30.13 -16.01 -34.06
C THR A 52 30.63 -14.60 -34.37
N GLU A 53 30.31 -14.08 -35.56
CA GLU A 53 30.69 -12.75 -36.03
C GLU A 53 29.89 -11.67 -35.29
N SER A 54 28.55 -11.79 -35.26
CA SER A 54 27.72 -10.80 -34.55
C SER A 54 27.88 -10.86 -33.03
N TYR A 55 28.26 -11.99 -32.44
CA TYR A 55 28.63 -12.08 -31.02
C TYR A 55 29.90 -11.29 -30.69
N ALA A 56 30.88 -11.28 -31.59
CA ALA A 56 32.14 -10.55 -31.38
C ALA A 56 31.90 -9.02 -31.38
N GLU A 57 31.10 -8.52 -32.33
CA GLU A 57 30.87 -7.09 -32.53
C GLU A 57 29.70 -6.51 -31.70
N GLY A 58 28.65 -7.30 -31.42
CA GLY A 58 27.43 -6.84 -30.76
C GLY A 58 27.51 -6.73 -29.23
N THR A 59 26.83 -5.74 -28.67
CA THR A 59 26.69 -5.50 -27.22
C THR A 59 25.39 -6.04 -26.63
N GLU A 60 24.32 -6.12 -27.42
CA GLU A 60 22.95 -6.30 -26.94
C GLU A 60 22.15 -7.28 -27.82
N TRP A 61 21.27 -8.07 -27.18
CA TRP A 61 20.26 -8.88 -27.86
C TRP A 61 18.92 -8.88 -27.14
N LYS A 62 17.86 -9.22 -27.87
CA LYS A 62 16.52 -9.49 -27.30
C LYS A 62 16.06 -10.92 -27.54
N ILE A 63 15.23 -11.42 -26.62
CA ILE A 63 14.52 -12.69 -26.71
C ILE A 63 13.03 -12.39 -26.87
N THR A 64 12.43 -12.83 -27.98
CA THR A 64 11.01 -12.58 -28.28
C THR A 64 10.10 -13.79 -28.00
N ASP A 65 10.66 -15.00 -27.92
CA ASP A 65 9.95 -16.27 -27.74
C ASP A 65 10.87 -17.37 -27.16
N ALA A 66 10.31 -18.56 -26.92
CA ALA A 66 11.00 -19.73 -26.39
C ALA A 66 12.20 -20.17 -27.27
N ALA A 67 12.11 -20.02 -28.59
CA ALA A 67 13.20 -20.36 -29.51
C ALA A 67 14.39 -19.41 -29.33
N GLY A 68 14.16 -18.13 -29.00
CA GLY A 68 15.21 -17.21 -28.56
C GLY A 68 15.88 -17.63 -27.24
N LEU A 69 15.09 -18.05 -26.25
CA LEU A 69 15.64 -18.51 -24.96
C LEU A 69 16.42 -19.83 -25.11
N GLN A 70 15.94 -20.76 -25.94
CA GLN A 70 16.69 -21.94 -26.36
C GLN A 70 18.00 -21.55 -27.06
N LYS A 71 17.99 -20.54 -27.94
CA LYS A 71 19.19 -20.12 -28.67
C LYS A 71 20.29 -19.55 -27.75
N LEU A 72 19.90 -18.82 -26.70
CA LEU A 72 20.82 -18.42 -25.64
C LEU A 72 21.41 -19.63 -24.91
N SER A 73 20.59 -20.60 -24.54
CA SER A 73 21.04 -21.86 -23.91
C SER A 73 22.00 -22.63 -24.82
N GLU A 74 21.71 -22.78 -26.12
CA GLU A 74 22.61 -23.41 -27.09
C GLU A 74 23.98 -22.72 -27.11
N ILE A 75 24.01 -21.41 -27.41
CA ILE A 75 25.26 -20.68 -27.67
C ILE A 75 26.14 -20.62 -26.42
N SER A 76 25.57 -20.25 -25.27
CA SER A 76 26.26 -20.20 -23.97
C SER A 76 26.82 -21.55 -23.49
N ASN A 77 26.40 -22.66 -24.11
CA ASN A 77 26.87 -24.00 -23.83
C ASN A 77 27.91 -24.54 -24.84
N THR A 78 28.15 -23.85 -25.96
CA THR A 78 29.04 -24.35 -27.04
C THR A 78 30.54 -24.18 -26.75
N ALA A 79 30.94 -23.12 -26.04
CA ALA A 79 32.33 -22.86 -25.65
C ALA A 79 32.40 -21.83 -24.51
N ASP A 80 33.51 -21.85 -23.76
CA ASP A 80 33.82 -20.93 -22.67
C ASP A 80 34.08 -19.48 -23.14
N THR A 81 34.09 -19.24 -24.45
CA THR A 81 34.13 -17.90 -25.07
C THR A 81 32.77 -17.19 -25.09
N TYR A 82 31.66 -17.92 -25.01
CA TYR A 82 30.29 -17.39 -25.10
C TYR A 82 29.72 -17.02 -23.72
N THR A 83 30.50 -16.30 -22.91
CA THR A 83 30.11 -15.88 -21.56
C THR A 83 29.12 -14.72 -21.52
N PHE A 84 28.94 -14.01 -22.64
CA PHE A 84 28.25 -12.71 -22.69
C PHE A 84 28.87 -11.64 -21.78
N ALA A 85 30.16 -11.75 -21.43
CA ALA A 85 30.88 -10.71 -20.70
C ALA A 85 30.70 -9.33 -21.36
N ASP A 86 30.26 -8.38 -20.54
CA ASP A 86 30.00 -6.97 -20.89
C ASP A 86 29.00 -6.79 -22.04
N LYS A 87 28.02 -7.70 -22.12
CA LYS A 87 26.90 -7.71 -23.07
C LYS A 87 25.57 -7.89 -22.32
N THR A 88 24.49 -7.34 -22.86
CA THR A 88 23.15 -7.36 -22.24
C THR A 88 22.15 -8.17 -23.07
N ILE A 89 21.25 -8.89 -22.40
CA ILE A 89 20.17 -9.66 -23.02
C ILE A 89 18.84 -9.24 -22.37
N TYR A 90 17.89 -8.80 -23.19
CA TYR A 90 16.56 -8.38 -22.75
C TYR A 90 15.50 -9.42 -23.10
N LEU A 91 14.54 -9.70 -22.21
CA LEU A 91 13.25 -10.26 -22.62
C LEU A 91 12.41 -9.16 -23.28
N ALA A 92 11.79 -9.47 -24.42
CA ALA A 92 10.89 -8.55 -25.13
C ALA A 92 9.41 -8.79 -24.82
N ASN A 93 9.05 -10.02 -24.43
CA ASN A 93 7.70 -10.49 -24.11
C ASN A 93 7.78 -11.51 -22.96
N ASP A 94 6.62 -11.88 -22.41
CA ASP A 94 6.46 -13.14 -21.67
C ASP A 94 6.84 -14.35 -22.56
N ILE A 95 7.47 -15.36 -21.96
CA ILE A 95 8.02 -16.53 -22.66
C ILE A 95 7.35 -17.81 -22.16
N ASP A 96 6.51 -18.43 -22.99
CA ASP A 96 5.93 -19.76 -22.71
C ASP A 96 6.84 -20.89 -23.21
N MET A 97 7.34 -21.70 -22.28
CA MET A 97 8.24 -22.84 -22.55
C MET A 97 7.51 -24.19 -22.69
N ALA A 98 6.17 -24.23 -22.69
CA ALA A 98 5.40 -25.49 -22.73
C ALA A 98 5.73 -26.42 -23.92
N GLY A 99 6.25 -25.88 -25.02
CA GLY A 99 6.70 -26.63 -26.19
C GLY A 99 8.14 -27.15 -26.12
N VAL A 100 8.89 -26.91 -25.03
CA VAL A 100 10.33 -27.18 -24.94
C VAL A 100 10.62 -28.29 -23.92
N THR A 101 10.93 -29.50 -24.41
CA THR A 101 11.21 -30.68 -23.59
C THR A 101 12.64 -30.80 -23.09
N ASP A 102 13.61 -30.29 -23.86
CA ASP A 102 15.05 -30.56 -23.68
C ASP A 102 15.85 -29.28 -23.36
N PHE A 103 15.27 -28.37 -22.58
CA PHE A 103 15.95 -27.13 -22.20
C PHE A 103 17.14 -27.43 -21.26
N ARG A 104 18.34 -26.98 -21.65
CA ARG A 104 19.53 -27.01 -20.79
C ARG A 104 19.70 -25.69 -20.05
N PRO A 105 20.28 -25.68 -18.84
CA PRO A 105 20.64 -24.43 -18.16
C PRO A 105 21.52 -23.55 -19.05
N ILE A 106 21.25 -22.25 -19.08
CA ILE A 106 22.09 -21.24 -19.76
C ILE A 106 23.46 -21.25 -19.07
N SER A 107 24.54 -21.41 -19.83
CA SER A 107 25.90 -21.64 -19.28
C SER A 107 25.97 -22.80 -18.28
N TYR A 108 25.52 -23.99 -18.68
CA TYR A 108 25.69 -25.23 -17.92
C TYR A 108 27.18 -25.62 -17.81
N ASN A 109 27.69 -25.64 -16.58
CA ASN A 109 29.08 -25.94 -16.27
C ASN A 109 29.24 -27.36 -15.70
N SER A 110 29.73 -28.30 -16.50
CA SER A 110 29.97 -29.69 -16.07
C SER A 110 31.30 -29.92 -15.32
N GLY A 111 32.16 -28.89 -15.18
CA GLY A 111 33.60 -29.01 -14.93
C GLY A 111 34.08 -29.31 -13.51
N PHE A 112 33.21 -29.69 -12.56
CA PHE A 112 33.58 -29.77 -11.14
C PHE A 112 34.65 -30.82 -10.81
N GLY A 113 35.85 -30.35 -10.45
CA GLY A 113 36.93 -31.11 -9.81
C GLY A 113 37.04 -30.84 -8.30
N THR A 114 38.02 -31.46 -7.64
CA THR A 114 38.22 -31.40 -6.17
C THR A 114 38.74 -30.06 -5.63
N ALA A 115 39.08 -29.10 -6.50
CA ALA A 115 39.49 -27.75 -6.14
C ALA A 115 38.45 -26.74 -6.66
N PHE A 116 37.59 -26.26 -5.75
CA PHE A 116 36.36 -25.51 -6.07
C PHE A 116 36.58 -24.35 -7.06
N VAL A 117 37.53 -23.45 -6.75
CA VAL A 117 37.80 -22.25 -7.56
C VAL A 117 38.43 -22.61 -8.92
N THR A 118 39.35 -23.57 -8.95
CA THR A 118 40.08 -23.96 -10.17
C THR A 118 39.15 -24.59 -11.21
N ALA A 119 38.21 -25.42 -10.75
CA ALA A 119 37.21 -26.05 -11.61
C ALA A 119 36.24 -25.03 -12.23
N PHE A 120 35.72 -24.14 -11.40
CA PHE A 120 34.76 -23.11 -11.82
C PHE A 120 35.32 -22.16 -12.89
N ASN A 121 36.61 -21.84 -12.81
CA ASN A 121 37.29 -20.96 -13.77
C ASN A 121 37.44 -21.57 -15.19
N ALA A 122 37.27 -22.89 -15.35
CA ALA A 122 37.62 -23.65 -16.56
C ALA A 122 36.41 -24.23 -17.33
N GLY A 123 35.20 -23.68 -17.13
CA GLY A 123 34.00 -24.09 -17.85
C GLY A 123 33.03 -22.93 -18.13
N ASN A 124 31.97 -23.24 -18.87
CA ASN A 124 30.90 -22.31 -19.26
C ASN A 124 30.37 -21.50 -18.05
N ARG A 125 30.10 -20.21 -18.26
CA ARG A 125 29.59 -19.28 -17.24
C ARG A 125 28.94 -18.07 -17.90
N PHE A 126 27.87 -17.53 -17.31
CA PHE A 126 27.26 -16.28 -17.73
C PHE A 126 27.88 -15.09 -16.99
N SER A 127 28.29 -14.08 -17.73
CA SER A 127 29.02 -12.87 -17.28
C SER A 127 28.43 -11.58 -17.87
N GLY A 128 27.26 -11.67 -18.51
CA GLY A 128 26.51 -10.53 -19.01
C GLY A 128 25.47 -10.01 -18.02
N THR A 129 24.66 -9.09 -18.49
CA THR A 129 23.40 -8.69 -17.83
C THR A 129 22.25 -9.40 -18.53
N PHE A 130 21.38 -10.07 -17.78
CA PHE A 130 20.10 -10.57 -18.27
C PHE A 130 18.97 -9.78 -17.60
N ASP A 131 18.20 -9.06 -18.40
CA ASP A 131 17.14 -8.18 -17.93
C ASP A 131 15.78 -8.71 -18.41
N GLY A 132 14.98 -9.20 -17.47
CA GLY A 132 13.65 -9.74 -17.74
C GLY A 132 12.61 -8.66 -18.07
N GLN A 133 12.88 -7.38 -17.84
CA GLN A 133 11.94 -6.27 -18.06
C GLN A 133 10.52 -6.49 -17.47
N GLY A 134 10.45 -7.21 -16.35
CA GLY A 134 9.21 -7.58 -15.66
C GLY A 134 8.39 -8.66 -16.38
N TYR A 135 8.89 -9.23 -17.47
CA TYR A 135 8.22 -10.31 -18.20
C TYR A 135 8.43 -11.66 -17.51
N ALA A 136 7.42 -12.53 -17.68
CA ALA A 136 7.37 -13.84 -17.06
C ALA A 136 7.81 -14.96 -18.00
N ILE A 137 8.68 -15.83 -17.51
CA ILE A 137 8.92 -17.15 -18.08
C ILE A 137 7.92 -18.13 -17.45
N ARG A 138 7.25 -18.93 -18.28
CA ARG A 138 6.20 -19.89 -17.90
C ARG A 138 6.49 -21.29 -18.44
N ASN A 139 5.91 -22.29 -17.79
CA ASN A 139 5.95 -23.72 -18.14
C ASN A 139 7.36 -24.32 -18.28
N LEU A 140 8.40 -23.63 -17.79
CA LEU A 140 9.79 -24.11 -17.85
C LEU A 140 9.97 -25.26 -16.86
N THR A 141 9.95 -26.49 -17.38
CA THR A 141 10.19 -27.71 -16.61
C THR A 141 11.58 -28.26 -16.94
N MET A 142 12.40 -28.45 -15.92
CA MET A 142 13.77 -28.94 -16.02
C MET A 142 13.99 -30.10 -15.06
N THR A 143 14.33 -31.28 -15.58
CA THR A 143 14.58 -32.48 -14.79
C THR A 143 15.95 -33.09 -15.09
N SER A 144 16.60 -33.69 -14.09
CA SER A 144 17.87 -34.40 -14.27
C SER A 144 18.04 -35.52 -13.23
N GLU A 145 18.53 -36.67 -13.69
CA GLU A 145 18.97 -37.79 -12.84
C GLU A 145 20.46 -38.11 -13.02
N ALA A 146 21.22 -37.30 -13.78
CA ALA A 146 22.58 -37.63 -14.18
C ALA A 146 23.58 -37.61 -13.01
N ASP A 147 24.42 -38.64 -12.89
CA ASP A 147 25.42 -38.77 -11.81
C ASP A 147 26.56 -37.74 -11.88
N ASP A 148 26.69 -37.00 -13.00
CA ASP A 148 27.59 -35.85 -13.15
C ASP A 148 26.87 -34.49 -13.09
N CYS A 149 25.56 -34.46 -12.81
CA CYS A 149 24.74 -33.24 -12.82
C CYS A 149 25.27 -32.17 -11.86
N THR A 150 25.48 -30.95 -12.36
CA THR A 150 26.07 -29.84 -11.60
C THR A 150 25.07 -28.74 -11.27
N SER A 151 24.04 -28.57 -12.08
CA SER A 151 23.04 -27.50 -11.93
C SER A 151 21.70 -27.88 -12.57
N VAL A 152 20.59 -27.52 -11.90
CA VAL A 152 19.24 -27.56 -12.46
C VAL A 152 18.55 -26.25 -12.07
N ALA A 153 18.57 -25.29 -13.01
CA ALA A 153 18.04 -23.93 -12.91
C ALA A 153 18.02 -23.29 -14.31
N LEU A 154 17.37 -22.13 -14.47
CA LEU A 154 17.41 -21.36 -15.72
C LEU A 154 18.84 -21.04 -16.16
N PHE A 155 19.69 -20.57 -15.25
CA PHE A 155 21.13 -20.38 -15.44
C PHE A 155 21.92 -21.45 -14.68
N GLY A 156 22.81 -22.15 -15.37
CA GLY A 156 23.67 -23.17 -14.78
C GLY A 156 24.74 -22.57 -13.88
N ALA A 157 25.52 -21.62 -14.41
CA ALA A 157 26.59 -20.92 -13.70
C ALA A 157 26.65 -19.42 -14.06
N VAL A 158 26.73 -18.54 -13.06
CA VAL A 158 26.83 -17.07 -13.21
C VAL A 158 28.02 -16.52 -12.40
N ARG A 159 28.83 -15.66 -13.03
CA ARG A 159 30.06 -15.05 -12.49
C ARG A 159 30.39 -13.80 -13.28
N GLY A 160 30.64 -12.66 -12.64
CA GLY A 160 30.86 -11.42 -13.39
C GLY A 160 29.60 -10.92 -14.10
N GLY A 161 28.41 -11.40 -13.69
CA GLY A 161 27.12 -11.25 -14.38
C GLY A 161 25.99 -10.83 -13.44
N CYS A 162 24.92 -10.27 -14.01
CA CYS A 162 23.71 -9.85 -13.30
C CYS A 162 22.47 -10.47 -13.93
N ILE A 163 21.56 -11.00 -13.11
CA ILE A 163 20.22 -11.42 -13.53
C ILE A 163 19.20 -10.52 -12.83
N ARG A 164 18.36 -9.79 -13.57
CA ARG A 164 17.41 -8.84 -12.98
C ARG A 164 16.05 -8.73 -13.64
N ASN A 165 15.11 -8.09 -12.95
CA ASN A 165 13.76 -7.75 -13.44
C ASN A 165 12.99 -8.95 -14.02
N LEU A 166 13.12 -10.15 -13.43
CA LEU A 166 12.67 -11.41 -14.02
C LEU A 166 11.55 -12.04 -13.19
N VAL A 167 10.53 -12.60 -13.86
CA VAL A 167 9.47 -13.38 -13.21
C VAL A 167 9.50 -14.84 -13.69
N LEU A 168 9.41 -15.79 -12.76
CA LEU A 168 9.30 -17.24 -13.00
C LEU A 168 8.06 -17.75 -12.26
N ASP A 169 6.97 -18.03 -12.97
CA ASP A 169 5.70 -18.35 -12.31
C ASP A 169 5.59 -19.81 -11.83
N SER A 170 4.46 -20.13 -11.17
CA SER A 170 4.20 -21.40 -10.50
C SER A 170 4.02 -22.60 -11.45
N SER A 171 3.98 -22.37 -12.77
CA SER A 171 4.06 -23.42 -13.79
C SER A 171 5.49 -23.89 -14.08
N CYS A 172 6.51 -23.19 -13.57
CA CYS A 172 7.91 -23.58 -13.73
C CYS A 172 8.34 -24.59 -12.65
N SER A 173 9.18 -25.56 -13.01
CA SER A 173 9.68 -26.58 -12.08
C SER A 173 11.11 -27.06 -12.38
N PHE A 174 11.89 -27.29 -11.32
CA PHE A 174 13.32 -27.57 -11.36
C PHE A 174 13.63 -28.73 -10.42
N THR A 175 13.86 -29.93 -10.98
CA THR A 175 14.00 -31.18 -10.19
C THR A 175 15.28 -31.93 -10.53
N TYR A 176 16.09 -32.21 -9.51
CA TYR A 176 17.19 -33.16 -9.57
C TYR A 176 16.87 -34.42 -8.75
N THR A 177 17.22 -35.61 -9.24
CA THR A 177 16.98 -36.89 -8.54
C THR A 177 18.06 -37.95 -8.88
N GLY A 178 19.22 -37.93 -8.21
CA GLY A 178 20.40 -38.73 -8.58
C GLY A 178 21.50 -38.81 -7.51
N ASN A 179 22.70 -39.30 -7.86
CA ASN A 179 23.83 -39.47 -6.92
C ASN A 179 24.98 -38.44 -7.08
N SER A 180 24.92 -37.52 -8.04
CA SER A 180 25.88 -36.42 -8.16
C SER A 180 25.99 -35.62 -6.86
N GLU A 181 27.19 -35.64 -6.29
CA GLU A 181 27.57 -34.87 -5.10
C GLU A 181 27.61 -33.35 -5.34
N LYS A 182 27.42 -32.92 -6.59
CA LYS A 182 27.66 -31.57 -7.10
C LYS A 182 26.39 -30.85 -7.54
N ALA A 183 25.21 -31.48 -7.40
CA ALA A 183 23.97 -30.90 -7.89
C ALA A 183 23.57 -29.64 -7.09
N ASN A 184 23.40 -28.52 -7.79
CA ASN A 184 22.90 -27.27 -7.23
C ASN A 184 21.57 -26.90 -7.92
N VAL A 185 20.48 -26.79 -7.17
CA VAL A 185 19.12 -26.73 -7.75
C VAL A 185 18.41 -25.46 -7.29
N ALA A 186 17.85 -24.72 -8.25
CA ALA A 186 17.13 -23.47 -8.02
C ALA A 186 16.24 -23.10 -9.22
N SER A 187 15.44 -22.04 -9.09
CA SER A 187 14.71 -21.48 -10.24
C SER A 187 15.60 -20.61 -11.14
N VAL A 188 16.31 -19.63 -10.57
CA VAL A 188 17.07 -18.64 -11.34
C VAL A 188 18.49 -19.12 -11.64
N VAL A 189 19.30 -19.38 -10.61
CA VAL A 189 20.75 -19.65 -10.75
C VAL A 189 21.16 -20.89 -9.98
N GLY A 190 21.65 -21.92 -10.66
CA GLY A 190 22.20 -23.11 -10.02
C GLY A 190 23.46 -22.78 -9.21
N LEU A 191 24.40 -22.05 -9.82
CA LEU A 191 25.71 -21.76 -9.25
C LEU A 191 26.11 -20.29 -9.45
N MET A 192 26.25 -19.54 -8.36
CA MET A 192 26.60 -18.11 -8.34
C MET A 192 27.96 -17.89 -7.66
N PHE A 193 28.86 -17.09 -8.26
CA PHE A 193 30.19 -16.88 -7.67
C PHE A 193 30.78 -15.47 -7.89
N ALA A 194 31.17 -14.82 -6.80
CA ALA A 194 31.84 -13.52 -6.80
C ALA A 194 33.38 -13.66 -6.90
N SER A 195 34.05 -12.87 -7.75
CA SER A 195 35.49 -13.01 -7.99
C SER A 195 36.16 -11.75 -8.57
N GLY A 196 37.36 -11.45 -8.07
CA GLY A 196 38.16 -10.30 -8.51
C GLY A 196 38.77 -10.36 -9.91
N THR A 197 38.66 -11.48 -10.64
CA THR A 197 39.11 -11.52 -12.04
C THR A 197 38.09 -10.94 -13.01
N ASP A 198 36.86 -10.74 -12.56
CA ASP A 198 35.73 -10.28 -13.39
C ASP A 198 35.54 -8.75 -13.32
N GLY A 199 36.25 -8.09 -12.38
CA GLY A 199 36.12 -6.67 -12.09
C GLY A 199 34.88 -6.32 -11.27
N ALA A 200 35.01 -5.35 -10.36
CA ALA A 200 33.85 -4.70 -9.77
C ALA A 200 33.17 -3.82 -10.83
N LYS A 201 31.87 -4.00 -11.08
CA LYS A 201 31.15 -3.20 -12.09
C LYS A 201 30.50 -1.99 -11.44
N ALA A 202 30.78 -0.80 -11.97
CA ALA A 202 30.28 0.47 -11.43
C ALA A 202 28.74 0.54 -11.43
N ASP A 203 28.10 -0.12 -12.40
CA ASP A 203 26.65 -0.14 -12.57
C ASP A 203 25.94 -1.07 -11.55
N TRP A 204 26.70 -1.85 -10.78
CA TRP A 204 26.18 -2.77 -9.75
C TRP A 204 26.58 -2.34 -8.33
N VAL A 205 26.81 -1.04 -8.13
CA VAL A 205 27.14 -0.48 -6.81
C VAL A 205 26.03 -0.78 -5.80
N ASP A 206 26.45 -1.15 -4.60
CA ASP A 206 25.62 -1.23 -3.41
C ASP A 206 26.38 -0.57 -2.25
N ALA A 207 25.73 0.34 -1.52
CA ALA A 207 26.39 1.08 -0.45
C ALA A 207 26.87 0.17 0.71
N ASP A 208 26.24 -1.00 0.88
CA ASP A 208 26.58 -1.99 1.91
C ASP A 208 27.66 -2.99 1.47
N ALA A 209 28.01 -3.03 0.17
CA ALA A 209 28.96 -3.98 -0.43
C ALA A 209 29.90 -3.31 -1.46
N ALA A 210 31.14 -3.03 -1.03
CA ALA A 210 32.23 -2.74 -1.98
C ALA A 210 32.59 -3.99 -2.79
N ASP A 211 33.09 -3.81 -4.02
CA ASP A 211 33.53 -4.90 -4.90
C ASP A 211 32.46 -5.98 -5.19
N VAL A 212 31.25 -5.54 -5.57
CA VAL A 212 30.20 -6.38 -6.16
C VAL A 212 30.66 -6.92 -7.52
N THR A 213 30.58 -8.24 -7.70
CA THR A 213 31.03 -8.91 -8.94
C THR A 213 30.02 -9.92 -9.49
N VAL A 214 28.89 -10.14 -8.82
CA VAL A 214 27.77 -10.96 -9.32
C VAL A 214 26.49 -10.59 -8.58
N MET A 215 25.36 -10.48 -9.27
CA MET A 215 24.11 -9.97 -8.68
C MET A 215 22.84 -10.69 -9.17
N VAL A 216 21.87 -10.86 -8.26
CA VAL A 216 20.46 -11.12 -8.58
C VAL A 216 19.64 -9.95 -8.00
N GLU A 217 18.84 -9.28 -8.82
CA GLU A 217 18.16 -8.03 -8.45
C GLU A 217 16.73 -8.00 -9.00
N ASN A 218 15.75 -7.65 -8.18
CA ASN A 218 14.36 -7.53 -8.64
C ASN A 218 13.84 -8.77 -9.38
N VAL A 219 13.96 -9.96 -8.76
CA VAL A 219 13.50 -11.23 -9.34
C VAL A 219 12.38 -11.85 -8.50
N HIS A 220 11.30 -12.28 -9.16
CA HIS A 220 10.22 -13.05 -8.56
C HIS A 220 10.26 -14.52 -9.02
N SER A 221 10.07 -15.46 -8.11
CA SER A 221 9.81 -16.87 -8.44
C SER A 221 8.78 -17.54 -7.53
N SER A 222 7.72 -18.08 -8.14
CA SER A 222 6.76 -19.00 -7.49
C SER A 222 6.93 -20.47 -7.90
N ALA A 223 8.03 -20.79 -8.59
CA ALA A 223 8.37 -22.11 -9.12
C ALA A 223 8.62 -23.21 -8.05
N VAL A 224 8.50 -24.48 -8.46
CA VAL A 224 8.81 -25.65 -7.62
C VAL A 224 10.27 -26.10 -7.83
N VAL A 225 11.02 -26.29 -6.75
CA VAL A 225 12.46 -26.57 -6.73
C VAL A 225 12.74 -27.80 -5.84
N THR A 226 13.34 -28.85 -6.39
CA THR A 226 13.45 -30.16 -5.71
C THR A 226 14.80 -30.85 -5.94
N LEU A 227 15.46 -31.31 -4.87
CA LEU A 227 16.74 -32.03 -4.93
C LEU A 227 16.66 -33.35 -4.14
N ASN A 228 16.44 -34.48 -4.83
CA ASN A 228 16.39 -35.81 -4.21
C ASN A 228 17.73 -36.54 -4.37
N PHE A 229 18.65 -36.38 -3.42
CA PHE A 229 19.90 -37.16 -3.41
C PHE A 229 19.62 -38.63 -3.08
N LYS A 230 20.12 -39.56 -3.91
CA LYS A 230 19.87 -41.01 -3.80
C LYS A 230 20.95 -41.79 -3.00
N GLY A 231 22.08 -41.18 -2.66
CA GLY A 231 23.22 -41.84 -2.01
C GLY A 231 23.32 -41.67 -0.48
N ASP A 232 24.30 -42.35 0.13
CA ASP A 232 24.58 -42.27 1.56
C ASP A 232 25.26 -40.94 1.94
N GLY A 233 24.53 -40.08 2.65
CA GLY A 233 25.00 -38.80 3.18
C GLY A 233 24.58 -37.59 2.35
N TYR A 234 24.49 -36.42 3.00
CA TYR A 234 23.90 -35.21 2.42
C TYR A 234 24.89 -34.46 1.51
N LYS A 235 24.76 -34.59 0.18
CA LYS A 235 25.61 -33.93 -0.83
C LYS A 235 24.79 -33.18 -1.90
N GLY A 236 25.11 -31.91 -2.14
CA GLY A 236 24.39 -31.00 -3.05
C GLY A 236 23.64 -29.86 -2.33
N TYR A 237 23.17 -28.85 -3.06
CA TYR A 237 22.51 -27.66 -2.49
C TYR A 237 21.21 -27.28 -3.21
N VAL A 238 20.18 -26.88 -2.45
CA VAL A 238 18.89 -26.46 -3.01
C VAL A 238 18.41 -25.13 -2.41
N GLY A 239 18.08 -24.16 -3.26
CA GLY A 239 17.59 -22.84 -2.85
C GLY A 239 16.56 -22.31 -3.85
N GLY A 240 15.67 -21.43 -3.41
CA GLY A 240 14.56 -20.94 -4.23
C GLY A 240 15.02 -20.18 -5.48
N LEU A 241 15.78 -19.09 -5.29
CA LEU A 241 16.37 -18.32 -6.39
C LEU A 241 17.76 -18.81 -6.76
N VAL A 242 18.61 -19.14 -5.76
CA VAL A 242 20.01 -19.51 -5.99
C VAL A 242 20.43 -20.81 -5.28
N GLY A 243 20.95 -21.78 -6.04
CA GLY A 243 21.27 -23.12 -5.57
C GLY A 243 22.53 -23.17 -4.71
N TYR A 244 23.64 -22.60 -5.19
CA TYR A 244 24.86 -22.38 -4.42
C TYR A 244 25.43 -20.98 -4.64
N ILE A 245 25.87 -20.34 -3.55
CA ILE A 245 26.62 -19.09 -3.58
C ILE A 245 28.04 -19.29 -3.01
N GLY A 246 29.04 -18.81 -3.74
CA GLY A 246 30.40 -18.62 -3.25
C GLY A 246 30.97 -17.24 -3.57
N ALA A 247 32.09 -16.91 -2.93
CA ALA A 247 32.84 -15.69 -3.19
C ALA A 247 34.34 -15.93 -3.00
N ALA A 248 35.18 -15.16 -3.67
CA ALA A 248 36.57 -14.95 -3.29
C ALA A 248 36.65 -13.94 -2.12
N THR A 249 37.65 -14.09 -1.24
CA THR A 249 37.87 -13.17 -0.11
C THR A 249 37.99 -11.72 -0.60
N GLY A 250 37.18 -10.82 0.00
CA GLY A 250 37.10 -9.41 -0.37
C GLY A 250 35.96 -9.05 -1.33
N TYR A 251 35.47 -10.00 -2.14
CA TYR A 251 34.44 -9.75 -3.15
C TYR A 251 33.05 -10.15 -2.66
N PHE A 252 32.01 -9.53 -3.22
CA PHE A 252 30.62 -9.73 -2.82
C PHE A 252 29.77 -10.31 -3.95
N ALA A 253 28.96 -11.30 -3.60
CA ALA A 253 27.73 -11.62 -4.32
C ALA A 253 26.57 -10.85 -3.68
N VAL A 254 25.62 -10.37 -4.48
CA VAL A 254 24.46 -9.59 -4.02
C VAL A 254 23.16 -10.25 -4.46
N ILE A 255 22.20 -10.36 -3.54
CA ILE A 255 20.79 -10.61 -3.85
C ILE A 255 19.98 -9.45 -3.25
N ARG A 256 19.23 -8.72 -4.07
CA ARG A 256 18.37 -7.63 -3.56
C ARG A 256 16.99 -7.56 -4.23
N ASN A 257 16.04 -6.97 -3.51
CA ASN A 257 14.68 -6.67 -3.97
C ASN A 257 13.98 -7.89 -4.60
N SER A 258 14.17 -9.11 -4.08
CA SER A 258 13.72 -10.34 -4.78
C SER A 258 12.81 -11.21 -3.93
N THR A 259 11.79 -11.83 -4.53
CA THR A 259 10.80 -12.68 -3.84
C THR A 259 10.90 -14.13 -4.29
N PHE A 260 10.86 -15.07 -3.35
CA PHE A 260 10.51 -16.47 -3.62
C PHE A 260 9.28 -16.89 -2.81
N GLU A 261 8.20 -17.23 -3.51
CA GLU A 261 6.94 -17.73 -2.92
C GLU A 261 6.64 -19.21 -3.25
N GLY A 262 7.52 -19.86 -4.02
CA GLY A 262 7.38 -21.24 -4.47
C GLY A 262 7.68 -22.31 -3.40
N VAL A 263 8.08 -23.50 -3.85
CA VAL A 263 8.36 -24.65 -2.95
C VAL A 263 9.79 -25.15 -3.14
N VAL A 264 10.60 -25.16 -2.09
CA VAL A 264 11.92 -25.82 -2.01
C VAL A 264 11.77 -27.16 -1.30
N SER A 265 12.26 -28.27 -1.86
CA SER A 265 12.14 -29.60 -1.24
C SER A 265 13.29 -30.58 -1.52
N GLY A 266 13.35 -31.67 -0.75
CA GLY A 266 14.26 -32.80 -1.00
C GLY A 266 15.26 -33.10 0.12
N SER A 267 16.46 -33.61 -0.22
CA SER A 267 17.53 -33.97 0.71
C SER A 267 18.91 -33.71 0.11
N GLY A 268 19.66 -32.77 0.71
CA GLY A 268 21.00 -32.33 0.27
C GLY A 268 21.81 -31.75 1.44
N THR A 269 23.06 -31.33 1.19
CA THR A 269 23.95 -30.74 2.23
C THR A 269 23.32 -29.52 2.87
N GLY A 270 22.81 -28.61 2.04
CA GLY A 270 22.14 -27.39 2.48
C GLY A 270 20.87 -27.13 1.68
N ALA A 271 19.85 -26.64 2.37
CA ALA A 271 18.57 -26.25 1.80
C ALA A 271 18.16 -24.89 2.37
N GLY A 272 17.75 -23.95 1.53
CA GLY A 272 17.45 -22.59 1.97
C GLY A 272 16.33 -21.92 1.19
N GLY A 273 15.86 -20.79 1.71
CA GLY A 273 14.72 -20.05 1.17
C GLY A 273 15.07 -19.35 -0.14
N ILE A 274 15.57 -18.12 -0.07
CA ILE A 274 16.04 -17.38 -1.25
C ILE A 274 17.29 -18.04 -1.87
N TYR A 275 18.22 -18.51 -1.04
CA TYR A 275 19.44 -19.18 -1.48
C TYR A 275 19.87 -20.32 -0.54
N ALA A 276 20.73 -21.22 -1.03
CA ALA A 276 21.57 -22.09 -0.18
C ALA A 276 23.06 -21.79 -0.38
N CYS A 277 23.85 -21.86 0.69
CA CYS A 277 25.30 -21.63 0.63
C CYS A 277 26.05 -22.25 1.83
N TRP A 278 27.35 -22.46 1.65
CA TRP A 278 28.31 -22.71 2.74
C TRP A 278 29.51 -21.77 2.59
N MET A 279 29.52 -20.73 3.41
CA MET A 279 30.57 -19.71 3.46
C MET A 279 31.47 -19.91 4.69
N GLU A 280 32.78 -19.78 4.46
CA GLU A 280 33.83 -19.86 5.49
C GLU A 280 34.94 -18.87 5.11
N GLY A 281 35.70 -18.36 6.09
CA GLY A 281 36.99 -17.72 5.83
C GLY A 281 36.95 -16.38 5.07
N GLY A 282 36.08 -15.45 5.49
CA GLY A 282 36.06 -14.08 4.94
C GLY A 282 35.51 -13.97 3.50
N ARG A 283 34.64 -14.91 3.12
CA ARG A 283 33.81 -14.84 1.90
C ARG A 283 32.52 -14.07 2.20
N ASN A 284 32.08 -13.18 1.30
CA ASN A 284 30.97 -12.26 1.54
C ASN A 284 29.77 -12.50 0.61
N LEU A 285 28.57 -12.30 1.16
CA LEU A 285 27.29 -12.26 0.47
C LEU A 285 26.43 -11.18 1.15
N LEU A 286 25.78 -10.34 0.34
CA LEU A 286 24.74 -9.42 0.79
C LEU A 286 23.38 -9.92 0.31
N CYS A 287 22.42 -10.07 1.22
CA CYS A 287 21.02 -10.34 0.89
C CYS A 287 20.17 -9.24 1.54
N LYS A 288 19.54 -8.38 0.72
CA LYS A 288 18.84 -7.16 1.16
C LYS A 288 17.43 -7.12 0.59
N ASN A 289 16.47 -6.54 1.32
CA ASN A 289 15.11 -6.25 0.86
C ASN A 289 14.43 -7.41 0.08
N SER A 290 14.67 -8.66 0.49
CA SER A 290 14.27 -9.84 -0.27
C SER A 290 13.40 -10.77 0.59
N LEU A 291 12.34 -11.30 0.01
CA LEU A 291 11.25 -11.99 0.68
C LEU A 291 11.29 -13.50 0.42
N MET A 292 11.19 -14.29 1.49
CA MET A 292 10.84 -15.70 1.44
C MET A 292 9.40 -15.87 1.92
N ALA A 293 8.45 -15.89 0.99
CA ALA A 293 7.03 -16.17 1.27
C ALA A 293 6.69 -17.66 1.06
N GLY A 294 7.59 -18.43 0.44
CA GLY A 294 7.36 -19.81 0.02
C GLY A 294 7.58 -20.86 1.11
N LYS A 295 7.52 -22.13 0.70
CA LYS A 295 7.63 -23.30 1.57
C LYS A 295 9.00 -23.98 1.46
N ILE A 296 9.59 -24.37 2.58
CA ILE A 296 10.76 -25.26 2.63
C ILE A 296 10.34 -26.62 3.20
N ALA A 297 10.61 -27.69 2.45
CA ALA A 297 10.25 -29.07 2.77
C ALA A 297 11.44 -30.01 2.51
N ALA A 298 12.59 -29.68 3.10
CA ALA A 298 13.86 -30.38 2.86
C ALA A 298 14.48 -30.98 4.14
N LYS A 299 15.30 -32.02 3.98
CA LYS A 299 16.02 -32.73 5.05
C LYS A 299 17.54 -32.58 4.84
N GLY A 300 18.24 -31.96 5.80
CA GLY A 300 19.69 -31.77 5.75
C GLY A 300 20.19 -30.88 6.89
N THR A 301 21.48 -30.99 7.23
CA THR A 301 22.03 -30.39 8.46
C THR A 301 22.38 -28.90 8.38
N TYR A 302 22.35 -28.30 7.18
CA TYR A 302 22.66 -26.89 6.98
C TYR A 302 21.51 -26.14 6.29
N VAL A 303 20.44 -25.87 7.04
CA VAL A 303 19.48 -24.84 6.63
C VAL A 303 20.15 -23.48 6.78
N SER A 304 20.49 -22.84 5.65
CA SER A 304 21.04 -21.49 5.67
C SER A 304 19.93 -20.52 6.09
N LYS A 305 19.98 -20.07 7.36
CA LYS A 305 19.10 -19.04 7.91
C LYS A 305 19.33 -17.73 7.14
N ILE A 306 18.26 -17.11 6.64
CA ILE A 306 18.32 -15.82 5.92
C ILE A 306 17.37 -14.85 6.64
N TYR A 307 17.88 -13.66 6.96
CA TYR A 307 17.10 -12.57 7.55
C TYR A 307 16.90 -11.47 6.50
N GLY A 308 15.65 -11.08 6.26
CA GLY A 308 15.28 -9.93 5.42
C GLY A 308 15.20 -8.63 6.21
N GLN A 309 16.25 -8.29 6.97
CA GLN A 309 16.36 -7.06 7.75
C GLN A 309 17.69 -6.38 7.40
N GLY A 310 17.63 -5.13 6.92
CA GLY A 310 18.72 -4.47 6.18
C GLY A 310 19.98 -4.17 7.00
N LYS A 311 20.85 -5.16 7.22
CA LYS A 311 22.25 -4.98 7.67
C LYS A 311 23.18 -6.01 7.00
N PRO A 312 24.35 -5.60 6.47
CA PRO A 312 25.31 -6.53 5.86
C PRO A 312 25.91 -7.50 6.89
N THR A 313 25.66 -8.81 6.70
CA THR A 313 26.10 -9.89 7.58
C THR A 313 27.57 -10.27 7.39
N LYS A 314 28.48 -9.40 7.87
CA LYS A 314 29.92 -9.71 7.95
C LYS A 314 30.19 -10.83 8.96
N ASN A 315 30.58 -11.99 8.42
CA ASN A 315 30.83 -13.28 9.10
C ASN A 315 29.55 -13.99 9.59
N VAL A 316 29.23 -15.13 8.97
CA VAL A 316 28.25 -16.08 9.51
C VAL A 316 28.91 -16.88 10.63
N GLY A 317 28.84 -16.35 11.85
CA GLY A 317 29.19 -17.09 13.07
C GLY A 317 28.09 -18.08 13.46
N ASN A 318 28.46 -19.20 14.08
CA ASN A 318 27.51 -20.18 14.60
C ASN A 318 26.77 -19.65 15.84
N GLU A 319 25.62 -19.01 15.66
CA GLU A 319 24.70 -18.68 16.76
C GLU A 319 23.34 -19.39 16.64
N THR A 320 22.98 -20.09 17.71
CA THR A 320 21.77 -20.91 17.82
C THR A 320 20.57 -20.05 18.24
N VAL A 321 20.11 -19.19 17.34
CA VAL A 321 18.82 -18.49 17.51
C VAL A 321 17.67 -19.41 17.10
N GLU A 322 16.63 -19.46 17.95
CA GLU A 322 15.36 -20.20 17.75
C GLU A 322 14.68 -19.84 16.40
N PRO A 323 14.05 -20.81 15.71
CA PRO A 323 13.58 -20.61 14.34
C PRO A 323 12.18 -19.97 14.22
N PHE A 324 11.89 -19.45 13.03
CA PHE A 324 10.52 -19.26 12.54
C PHE A 324 9.88 -20.57 12.02
N ALA A 325 10.70 -21.59 11.73
CA ALA A 325 10.31 -22.80 10.99
C ALA A 325 9.47 -23.82 11.76
N ASP A 326 9.21 -23.61 13.06
CA ASP A 326 8.23 -24.35 13.87
C ASP A 326 7.06 -23.43 14.27
N CYS A 327 6.56 -22.64 13.31
CA CYS A 327 5.21 -22.08 13.38
C CYS A 327 4.37 -22.46 12.13
N GLY A 328 3.22 -23.11 12.35
CA GLY A 328 2.24 -23.50 11.33
C GLY A 328 2.34 -24.93 10.76
N TYR A 329 1.68 -25.12 9.62
CA TYR A 329 1.61 -26.35 8.84
C TYR A 329 2.96 -26.77 8.29
N ALA A 330 3.32 -28.05 8.47
CA ALA A 330 4.56 -28.61 7.93
C ALA A 330 4.33 -30.01 7.34
N ALA A 331 4.58 -30.14 6.03
CA ALA A 331 4.50 -31.43 5.34
C ALA A 331 5.51 -32.48 5.87
N SER A 332 6.57 -32.04 6.55
CA SER A 332 7.52 -32.90 7.26
C SER A 332 6.93 -33.60 8.50
N ARG A 333 5.81 -33.10 9.04
CA ARG A 333 5.07 -33.70 10.17
C ARG A 333 4.09 -34.79 9.70
N VAL A 334 3.86 -34.93 8.39
CA VAL A 334 2.97 -35.94 7.80
C VAL A 334 3.62 -37.32 7.83
N THR A 335 2.94 -38.31 8.41
CA THR A 335 3.27 -39.74 8.27
C THR A 335 2.28 -40.40 7.32
N VAL A 336 2.71 -40.70 6.10
CA VAL A 336 1.86 -41.32 5.06
C VAL A 336 1.64 -42.80 5.37
N VAL A 337 0.41 -43.27 5.20
CA VAL A 337 -0.04 -44.65 5.38
C VAL A 337 -0.20 -45.31 4.00
N ASP A 338 0.24 -46.57 3.86
CA ASP A 338 -0.02 -47.35 2.65
C ASP A 338 -1.52 -47.66 2.50
N LEU A 339 -2.12 -47.12 1.44
CA LEU A 339 -3.54 -47.28 1.10
C LEU A 339 -3.81 -48.47 0.15
N GLY A 340 -2.81 -49.32 -0.15
CA GLY A 340 -2.96 -50.48 -1.03
C GLY A 340 -4.06 -51.45 -0.60
N GLY A 341 -4.20 -51.67 0.71
CA GLY A 341 -5.26 -52.51 1.31
C GLY A 341 -6.55 -51.77 1.70
N VAL A 342 -6.60 -50.44 1.60
CA VAL A 342 -7.76 -49.63 2.03
C VAL A 342 -8.78 -49.52 0.90
N ALA A 343 -10.05 -49.78 1.18
CA ALA A 343 -11.14 -49.67 0.20
C ALA A 343 -11.44 -48.21 -0.13
N ASP A 344 -11.77 -47.93 -1.40
CA ASP A 344 -12.21 -46.60 -1.82
C ASP A 344 -13.65 -46.35 -1.34
N LEU A 345 -13.89 -45.21 -0.69
CA LEU A 345 -15.21 -44.88 -0.12
C LEU A 345 -16.32 -44.93 -1.18
N LYS A 346 -16.01 -44.61 -2.45
CA LYS A 346 -16.99 -44.65 -3.55
C LYS A 346 -17.53 -46.04 -3.87
N THR A 347 -16.91 -47.13 -3.37
CA THR A 347 -17.48 -48.49 -3.48
C THR A 347 -18.70 -48.70 -2.58
N LEU A 348 -19.01 -47.80 -1.65
CA LEU A 348 -20.26 -47.83 -0.87
C LEU A 348 -21.47 -47.31 -1.65
N ALA A 349 -21.31 -46.72 -2.84
CA ALA A 349 -22.41 -46.22 -3.64
C ALA A 349 -23.33 -47.35 -4.12
N SER A 350 -24.63 -47.26 -3.85
CA SER A 350 -25.62 -48.22 -4.36
C SER A 350 -25.85 -48.00 -5.86
N ALA A 351 -26.04 -49.09 -6.61
CA ALA A 351 -26.32 -49.05 -8.05
C ALA A 351 -27.67 -48.40 -8.41
N GLU A 352 -28.60 -48.33 -7.45
CA GLU A 352 -29.87 -47.59 -7.57
C GLU A 352 -29.85 -46.32 -6.71
N GLY A 353 -30.61 -45.32 -7.14
CA GLY A 353 -30.49 -43.93 -6.68
C GLY A 353 -30.71 -43.71 -5.19
N LEU A 354 -30.00 -42.70 -4.67
CA LEU A 354 -30.11 -42.15 -3.30
C LEU A 354 -29.58 -43.01 -2.13
N GLY A 355 -29.35 -44.32 -2.27
CA GLY A 355 -28.77 -45.17 -1.21
C GLY A 355 -27.24 -45.11 -1.02
N PHE A 356 -26.75 -45.87 -0.04
CA PHE A 356 -25.38 -46.38 0.09
C PHE A 356 -25.43 -47.72 0.87
N ASP A 357 -24.40 -48.57 0.76
CA ASP A 357 -24.36 -49.83 1.50
C ASP A 357 -24.06 -49.58 2.99
N THR A 358 -25.12 -49.63 3.81
CA THR A 358 -25.01 -49.45 5.26
C THR A 358 -24.31 -50.62 5.96
N ALA A 359 -24.43 -51.86 5.45
CA ALA A 359 -23.77 -53.02 6.06
C ALA A 359 -22.26 -52.99 5.82
N ALA A 360 -21.83 -52.62 4.62
CA ALA A 360 -20.42 -52.39 4.31
C ALA A 360 -19.86 -51.16 5.05
N TYR A 361 -20.63 -50.06 5.15
CA TYR A 361 -20.24 -48.90 5.97
C TYR A 361 -20.02 -49.29 7.43
N GLU A 362 -20.95 -50.02 8.06
CA GLU A 362 -20.83 -50.40 9.47
C GLU A 362 -19.64 -51.34 9.72
N ALA A 363 -19.40 -52.31 8.82
CA ALA A 363 -18.26 -53.22 8.91
C ALA A 363 -16.90 -52.55 8.66
N GLY A 364 -16.84 -51.50 7.83
CA GLY A 364 -15.60 -50.83 7.46
C GLY A 364 -15.06 -49.89 8.55
N THR A 365 -13.76 -50.01 8.86
CA THR A 365 -13.05 -49.14 9.83
C THR A 365 -12.19 -48.06 9.17
N ALA A 366 -11.75 -48.26 7.92
CA ALA A 366 -10.92 -47.34 7.18
C ALA A 366 -11.32 -47.28 5.70
N TRP A 367 -11.33 -46.07 5.14
CA TRP A 367 -11.69 -45.78 3.75
C TRP A 367 -10.69 -44.79 3.13
N LYS A 368 -10.55 -44.80 1.80
CA LYS A 368 -9.79 -43.78 1.06
C LYS A 368 -10.65 -43.04 0.05
N ILE A 369 -10.27 -41.82 -0.28
CA ILE A 369 -10.90 -41.00 -1.31
C ILE A 369 -9.84 -40.68 -2.37
N THR A 370 -10.15 -41.00 -3.64
CA THR A 370 -9.28 -40.81 -4.81
C THR A 370 -9.79 -39.75 -5.79
N ASP A 371 -11.00 -39.23 -5.59
CA ASP A 371 -11.64 -38.22 -6.43
C ASP A 371 -12.72 -37.44 -5.68
N ALA A 372 -13.26 -36.39 -6.31
CA ALA A 372 -14.31 -35.56 -5.74
C ALA A 372 -15.65 -36.32 -5.55
N ALA A 373 -15.91 -37.40 -6.30
CA ALA A 373 -17.12 -38.19 -6.14
C ALA A 373 -17.10 -39.01 -4.83
N GLY A 374 -15.95 -39.54 -4.44
CA GLY A 374 -15.75 -40.11 -3.11
C GLY A 374 -15.93 -39.08 -1.99
N LEU A 375 -15.49 -37.83 -2.19
CA LEU A 375 -15.66 -36.76 -1.22
C LEU A 375 -17.13 -36.31 -1.09
N GLN A 376 -17.86 -36.18 -2.21
CA GLN A 376 -19.31 -35.95 -2.21
C GLN A 376 -20.08 -37.10 -1.55
N LEU A 377 -19.65 -38.35 -1.73
CA LEU A 377 -20.24 -39.49 -1.03
C LEU A 377 -19.99 -39.45 0.48
N MET A 378 -18.81 -39.00 0.94
CA MET A 378 -18.53 -38.80 2.37
C MET A 378 -19.52 -37.82 3.02
N ALA A 379 -19.79 -36.69 2.34
CA ALA A 379 -20.79 -35.73 2.79
C ALA A 379 -22.19 -36.36 2.80
N LYS A 380 -22.59 -37.03 1.72
CA LYS A 380 -23.90 -37.73 1.61
C LYS A 380 -24.11 -38.78 2.71
N ILE A 381 -23.09 -39.59 3.02
CA ILE A 381 -23.14 -40.58 4.11
C ILE A 381 -23.33 -39.87 5.45
N SER A 382 -22.49 -38.87 5.74
CA SER A 382 -22.55 -38.13 7.01
C SER A 382 -23.90 -37.43 7.20
N ASN A 383 -24.52 -36.95 6.12
CA ASN A 383 -25.80 -36.23 6.13
C ASN A 383 -27.02 -37.16 6.21
N ALA A 384 -26.84 -38.49 6.17
CA ALA A 384 -27.94 -39.45 6.21
C ALA A 384 -28.54 -39.71 7.61
N GLY A 385 -27.87 -39.27 8.68
CA GLY A 385 -28.38 -39.38 10.06
C GLY A 385 -27.27 -39.51 11.11
N THR A 386 -27.66 -39.43 12.40
CA THR A 386 -26.73 -39.34 13.54
C THR A 386 -25.80 -40.55 13.71
N ALA A 387 -26.17 -41.72 13.19
CA ALA A 387 -25.34 -42.93 13.17
C ALA A 387 -24.17 -42.87 12.17
N TYR A 388 -24.31 -42.10 11.08
CA TYR A 388 -23.43 -42.17 9.91
C TYR A 388 -22.27 -41.17 9.95
N GLY A 389 -22.00 -40.58 11.12
CA GLY A 389 -20.93 -39.61 11.35
C GLY A 389 -19.50 -40.18 11.36
N PHE A 390 -19.23 -41.36 10.80
CA PHE A 390 -17.90 -42.00 10.81
C PHE A 390 -17.28 -42.25 12.20
N ALA A 391 -18.11 -42.43 13.24
CA ALA A 391 -17.64 -42.66 14.62
C ALA A 391 -16.66 -43.83 14.72
N GLY A 392 -15.42 -43.56 15.17
CA GLY A 392 -14.35 -44.56 15.28
C GLY A 392 -13.80 -45.08 13.94
N LYS A 393 -14.10 -44.41 12.82
CA LYS A 393 -13.65 -44.76 11.47
C LYS A 393 -12.70 -43.68 10.92
N THR A 394 -11.76 -44.09 10.07
CA THR A 394 -10.80 -43.17 9.42
C THR A 394 -11.08 -43.06 7.92
N VAL A 395 -11.00 -41.84 7.39
CA VAL A 395 -11.07 -41.54 5.96
C VAL A 395 -9.77 -40.85 5.55
N TYR A 396 -9.06 -41.45 4.60
CA TYR A 396 -7.80 -40.93 4.06
C TYR A 396 -8.02 -40.26 2.70
N LEU A 397 -7.33 -39.17 2.42
CA LEU A 397 -7.11 -38.75 1.02
C LEU A 397 -5.96 -39.57 0.41
N ALA A 398 -6.11 -39.92 -0.87
CA ALA A 398 -5.12 -40.66 -1.66
C ALA A 398 -4.48 -39.83 -2.79
N SER A 399 -4.96 -38.59 -2.99
CA SER A 399 -4.48 -37.62 -3.95
C SER A 399 -4.95 -36.22 -3.55
N ASP A 400 -4.42 -35.19 -4.20
CA ASP A 400 -5.10 -33.90 -4.29
C ASP A 400 -6.48 -34.08 -4.94
N ILE A 401 -7.45 -33.23 -4.59
CA ILE A 401 -8.82 -33.28 -5.12
C ILE A 401 -9.25 -31.87 -5.52
N SER A 402 -9.67 -31.71 -6.78
CA SER A 402 -10.30 -30.48 -7.26
C SER A 402 -11.82 -30.64 -7.31
N LEU A 403 -12.56 -29.62 -6.86
CA LEU A 403 -14.02 -29.59 -6.85
C LEU A 403 -14.60 -28.56 -7.84
N THR A 404 -13.85 -28.24 -8.90
CA THR A 404 -14.29 -27.37 -10.01
C THR A 404 -15.66 -27.78 -10.54
N ASP A 405 -16.55 -26.80 -10.70
CA ASP A 405 -17.94 -26.94 -11.20
C ASP A 405 -18.85 -27.89 -10.39
N LEU A 406 -18.43 -28.36 -9.21
CA LEU A 406 -19.24 -29.22 -8.35
C LEU A 406 -19.99 -28.41 -7.29
N ALA A 407 -21.32 -28.50 -7.31
CA ALA A 407 -22.14 -28.10 -6.17
C ALA A 407 -21.76 -28.96 -4.95
N TRP A 408 -21.39 -28.29 -3.85
CA TRP A 408 -20.96 -28.92 -2.61
C TRP A 408 -22.01 -28.80 -1.51
N THR A 409 -22.05 -29.80 -0.63
CA THR A 409 -22.84 -29.80 0.62
C THR A 409 -21.89 -30.18 1.75
N PRO A 410 -21.85 -29.46 2.89
CA PRO A 410 -20.94 -29.78 4.00
C PRO A 410 -21.04 -31.24 4.47
N ILE A 411 -19.90 -31.78 4.92
CA ILE A 411 -19.86 -33.06 5.64
C ILE A 411 -20.52 -32.84 7.00
N ALA A 412 -21.56 -33.60 7.31
CA ALA A 412 -22.43 -33.35 8.46
C ALA A 412 -23.01 -31.92 8.45
N ASP A 413 -23.75 -31.59 7.37
CA ASP A 413 -24.54 -30.36 7.19
C ASP A 413 -25.78 -30.34 8.11
N ALA A 414 -25.54 -30.39 9.42
CA ALA A 414 -26.52 -29.95 10.38
C ALA A 414 -26.50 -28.42 10.41
N ASN A 415 -27.65 -27.79 10.16
CA ASN A 415 -27.95 -26.42 10.58
C ASN A 415 -28.07 -26.38 12.12
N ALA A 416 -26.97 -26.68 12.80
CA ALA A 416 -26.95 -27.13 14.17
C ALA A 416 -27.13 -25.96 15.13
N ASN A 417 -28.19 -26.01 15.92
CA ASN A 417 -28.36 -25.14 17.09
C ASN A 417 -27.22 -25.45 18.08
N PRO A 418 -26.38 -24.47 18.47
CA PRO A 418 -25.25 -24.72 19.38
C PRO A 418 -25.72 -25.15 20.78
N THR A 419 -26.97 -24.88 21.13
CA THR A 419 -27.60 -25.32 22.40
C THR A 419 -28.25 -26.71 22.33
N ALA A 420 -28.25 -27.37 21.17
CA ALA A 420 -28.72 -28.76 21.06
C ALA A 420 -27.70 -29.73 21.65
N ALA A 421 -28.18 -30.80 22.30
CA ALA A 421 -27.31 -31.85 22.83
C ALA A 421 -26.56 -32.54 21.68
N PRO A 422 -25.23 -32.78 21.79
CA PRO A 422 -24.43 -33.30 20.67
C PRO A 422 -24.81 -34.74 20.28
N GLU A 423 -25.56 -35.46 21.11
CA GLU A 423 -26.09 -36.81 20.82
C GLU A 423 -27.25 -36.79 19.80
N SER A 424 -28.00 -35.69 19.68
CA SER A 424 -29.13 -35.56 18.74
C SER A 424 -28.77 -34.83 17.44
N ALA A 425 -27.55 -34.32 17.31
CA ALA A 425 -27.06 -33.63 16.12
C ALA A 425 -26.38 -34.60 15.13
N VAL A 426 -26.56 -34.32 13.83
CA VAL A 426 -25.77 -34.94 12.76
C VAL A 426 -24.39 -34.28 12.76
N CYS A 427 -23.38 -35.01 13.21
CA CYS A 427 -22.01 -34.52 13.35
C CYS A 427 -21.02 -35.53 12.77
N PHE A 428 -19.90 -35.04 12.24
CA PHE A 428 -18.71 -35.85 11.97
C PHE A 428 -18.01 -36.24 13.27
N ARG A 429 -17.60 -37.49 13.40
CA ARG A 429 -17.04 -38.14 14.60
C ARG A 429 -15.87 -39.09 14.27
N GLY A 430 -15.35 -38.99 13.05
CA GLY A 430 -14.27 -39.82 12.54
C GLY A 430 -12.92 -39.11 12.56
N THR A 431 -11.93 -39.76 11.96
CA THR A 431 -10.67 -39.11 11.56
C THR A 431 -10.70 -38.84 10.06
N LEU A 432 -10.47 -37.59 9.64
CA LEU A 432 -10.16 -37.22 8.26
C LEU A 432 -8.65 -36.92 8.17
N ASP A 433 -7.91 -37.76 7.44
CA ASP A 433 -6.46 -37.64 7.29
C ASP A 433 -6.12 -37.30 5.85
N GLY A 434 -5.70 -36.05 5.61
CA GLY A 434 -5.34 -35.56 4.29
C GLY A 434 -4.04 -36.17 3.73
N GLN A 435 -3.21 -36.80 4.57
CA GLN A 435 -1.91 -37.36 4.18
C GLN A 435 -0.96 -36.39 3.43
N GLY A 436 -1.13 -35.08 3.64
CA GLY A 436 -0.39 -34.02 2.97
C GLY A 436 -1.03 -33.50 1.68
N HIS A 437 -2.18 -34.05 1.27
CA HIS A 437 -2.91 -33.66 0.07
C HIS A 437 -3.77 -32.40 0.24
N THR A 438 -4.12 -31.82 -0.90
CA THR A 438 -4.77 -30.50 -1.03
C THR A 438 -6.15 -30.61 -1.66
N LEU A 439 -7.15 -29.95 -1.07
CA LEU A 439 -8.44 -29.66 -1.72
C LEU A 439 -8.35 -28.33 -2.46
N LYS A 440 -8.86 -28.29 -3.70
CA LYS A 440 -8.79 -27.14 -4.63
C LYS A 440 -10.16 -26.82 -5.22
N ASN A 441 -10.40 -25.56 -5.58
CA ASN A 441 -11.65 -25.07 -6.18
C ASN A 441 -12.93 -25.35 -5.36
N LEU A 442 -12.81 -25.61 -4.05
CA LEU A 442 -13.98 -25.82 -3.18
C LEU A 442 -14.67 -24.49 -2.90
N THR A 443 -15.77 -24.22 -3.61
CA THR A 443 -16.59 -23.02 -3.40
C THR A 443 -17.86 -23.36 -2.62
N LEU A 444 -18.03 -22.69 -1.47
CA LEU A 444 -19.17 -22.84 -0.57
C LEU A 444 -19.85 -21.48 -0.37
N ALA A 445 -20.98 -21.28 -1.03
CA ALA A 445 -21.83 -20.10 -0.86
C ALA A 445 -23.13 -20.47 -0.15
N SER A 446 -23.44 -19.80 0.97
CA SER A 446 -24.68 -20.02 1.72
C SER A 446 -25.37 -18.71 2.08
N SER A 447 -26.68 -18.64 1.90
CA SER A 447 -27.53 -17.50 2.26
C SER A 447 -28.72 -17.90 3.13
N ALA A 448 -28.70 -19.11 3.69
CA ALA A 448 -29.82 -19.67 4.46
C ALA A 448 -30.03 -18.95 5.81
N SER A 449 -31.24 -19.05 6.34
CA SER A 449 -31.65 -18.47 7.63
C SER A 449 -31.36 -19.42 8.81
N GLY A 450 -31.05 -18.87 9.98
CA GLY A 450 -30.76 -19.64 11.19
C GLY A 450 -29.28 -20.02 11.30
N TYR A 451 -28.98 -21.22 11.77
CA TYR A 451 -27.62 -21.74 12.01
C TYR A 451 -26.89 -22.19 10.74
N ALA A 452 -27.06 -21.41 9.67
CA ALA A 452 -26.49 -21.65 8.35
C ALA A 452 -24.96 -21.64 8.40
N THR A 453 -24.36 -22.65 7.78
CA THR A 453 -22.93 -22.93 7.89
C THR A 453 -22.30 -23.07 6.51
N ALA A 454 -21.24 -22.33 6.24
CA ALA A 454 -20.40 -22.44 5.06
C ALA A 454 -19.02 -22.97 5.49
N ALA A 455 -18.86 -24.30 5.50
CA ALA A 455 -17.63 -24.99 5.88
C ALA A 455 -17.49 -26.38 5.24
N LEU A 456 -16.27 -26.92 5.14
CA LEU A 456 -16.03 -28.29 4.67
C LEU A 456 -16.81 -29.31 5.51
N ILE A 457 -16.76 -29.15 6.84
CA ILE A 457 -17.54 -29.91 7.82
C ILE A 457 -18.54 -28.96 8.50
N GLY A 458 -19.83 -29.27 8.47
CA GLY A 458 -20.88 -28.45 9.09
C GLY A 458 -20.78 -28.50 10.61
N ALA A 459 -20.93 -29.69 11.19
CA ALA A 459 -20.76 -29.95 12.61
C ALA A 459 -19.85 -31.17 12.88
N GLY A 460 -18.99 -31.09 13.89
CA GLY A 460 -18.11 -32.17 14.34
C GLY A 460 -18.22 -32.41 15.85
N SER A 461 -18.00 -33.63 16.31
CA SER A 461 -17.99 -33.99 17.75
C SER A 461 -17.21 -35.28 18.01
N GLY A 462 -16.14 -35.22 18.81
CA GLY A 462 -15.24 -36.36 19.01
C GLY A 462 -14.41 -36.70 17.76
N PHE A 463 -14.03 -35.67 16.98
CA PHE A 463 -13.44 -35.84 15.65
C PHE A 463 -11.95 -35.50 15.61
N THR A 464 -11.27 -35.98 14.57
CA THR A 464 -9.92 -35.52 14.19
C THR A 464 -9.90 -35.10 12.73
N VAL A 465 -9.28 -33.95 12.42
CA VAL A 465 -8.86 -33.62 11.05
C VAL A 465 -7.37 -33.31 11.06
N ARG A 466 -6.60 -33.89 10.14
CA ARG A 466 -5.17 -33.60 10.07
C ARG A 466 -4.55 -33.77 8.69
N ASN A 467 -3.32 -33.27 8.55
CA ASN A 467 -2.47 -33.40 7.36
C ASN A 467 -3.15 -32.91 6.08
N LEU A 468 -3.94 -31.84 6.15
CA LEU A 468 -4.85 -31.42 5.08
C LEU A 468 -4.58 -29.96 4.68
N ALA A 469 -4.52 -29.68 3.38
CA ALA A 469 -4.46 -28.32 2.86
C ALA A 469 -5.77 -27.94 2.13
N LEU A 470 -6.24 -26.71 2.39
CA LEU A 470 -7.30 -26.04 1.62
C LEU A 470 -6.64 -24.91 0.83
N ASP A 471 -6.64 -25.04 -0.49
CA ASP A 471 -5.95 -24.13 -1.40
C ASP A 471 -6.60 -22.73 -1.48
N ALA A 472 -5.85 -21.73 -1.96
CA ALA A 472 -6.35 -20.37 -2.18
C ALA A 472 -7.49 -20.28 -3.22
N SER A 473 -7.61 -21.28 -4.11
CA SER A 473 -8.76 -21.43 -5.00
C SER A 473 -10.07 -21.84 -4.31
N CYS A 474 -10.05 -22.16 -3.02
CA CYS A 474 -11.25 -22.47 -2.24
C CYS A 474 -11.82 -21.19 -1.61
N SER A 475 -13.15 -21.11 -1.46
CA SER A 475 -13.83 -19.96 -0.87
C SER A 475 -15.04 -20.38 -0.03
N PHE A 476 -15.20 -19.75 1.12
CA PHE A 476 -16.25 -20.06 2.09
C PHE A 476 -17.00 -18.78 2.44
N THR A 477 -18.16 -18.56 1.82
CA THR A 477 -18.92 -17.31 1.90
C THR A 477 -20.32 -17.53 2.45
N TYR A 478 -20.62 -16.93 3.59
CA TYR A 478 -21.99 -16.66 4.02
C TYR A 478 -22.43 -15.26 3.59
N SER A 479 -23.57 -15.16 2.90
CA SER A 479 -24.11 -13.93 2.31
C SER A 479 -25.56 -13.63 2.73
N GLY A 480 -26.13 -14.39 3.67
CA GLY A 480 -27.48 -14.19 4.18
C GLY A 480 -27.58 -13.15 5.30
N THR A 481 -28.73 -13.15 5.99
CA THR A 481 -29.10 -12.14 7.00
C THR A 481 -29.15 -12.67 8.44
N SER A 482 -28.73 -13.91 8.69
CA SER A 482 -28.83 -14.54 10.01
C SER A 482 -27.64 -14.18 10.91
N ALA A 483 -27.91 -13.60 12.08
CA ALA A 483 -26.87 -13.24 13.05
C ALA A 483 -26.13 -14.46 13.66
N ASP A 484 -26.75 -15.64 13.60
CA ASP A 484 -26.21 -16.93 14.09
C ASP A 484 -25.42 -17.72 13.02
N ALA A 485 -25.16 -17.10 11.86
CA ALA A 485 -24.47 -17.74 10.74
C ALA A 485 -22.96 -17.95 10.98
N ARG A 486 -22.38 -18.88 10.21
CA ARG A 486 -21.01 -19.35 10.38
C ARG A 486 -20.33 -19.54 9.02
N ALA A 487 -19.18 -18.92 8.83
CA ALA A 487 -18.24 -19.29 7.78
C ALA A 487 -16.95 -19.82 8.41
N ALA A 488 -16.47 -20.97 7.95
CA ALA A 488 -15.15 -21.48 8.34
C ALA A 488 -14.59 -22.36 7.23
N ALA A 489 -13.28 -22.36 6.97
CA ALA A 489 -12.79 -23.25 5.92
C ALA A 489 -12.91 -24.74 6.31
N LEU A 490 -12.65 -25.07 7.59
CA LEU A 490 -12.64 -26.46 8.06
C LEU A 490 -13.95 -26.89 8.73
N VAL A 491 -14.36 -26.25 9.85
CA VAL A 491 -15.49 -26.73 10.69
C VAL A 491 -16.41 -25.59 11.14
N GLY A 492 -17.72 -25.72 10.92
CA GLY A 492 -18.72 -24.77 11.40
C GLY A 492 -18.90 -24.77 12.93
N VAL A 493 -19.18 -25.95 13.50
CA VAL A 493 -19.29 -26.13 14.96
C VAL A 493 -18.51 -27.37 15.41
N ALA A 494 -17.65 -27.20 16.41
CA ALA A 494 -17.00 -28.30 17.11
C ALA A 494 -17.64 -28.50 18.50
N TYR A 495 -18.17 -29.70 18.77
CA TYR A 495 -18.84 -30.07 20.01
C TYR A 495 -18.03 -31.06 20.85
N GLY A 496 -17.61 -30.63 22.05
CA GLY A 496 -16.83 -31.45 22.97
C GLY A 496 -15.39 -31.64 22.51
N ASP A 497 -14.87 -32.85 22.65
CA ASP A 497 -13.46 -33.16 22.32
C ASP A 497 -13.22 -33.13 20.80
N PHE A 498 -12.09 -32.56 20.39
CA PHE A 498 -11.63 -32.61 18.99
C PHE A 498 -10.13 -32.34 18.84
N THR A 499 -9.57 -32.78 17.72
CA THR A 499 -8.20 -32.46 17.30
C THR A 499 -8.17 -31.93 15.87
N VAL A 500 -7.57 -30.76 15.68
CA VAL A 500 -7.13 -30.26 14.36
C VAL A 500 -5.61 -30.18 14.40
N GLU A 501 -4.92 -30.92 13.53
CA GLU A 501 -3.46 -31.06 13.58
C GLU A 501 -2.86 -30.93 12.18
N ASN A 502 -1.85 -30.09 11.98
CA ASN A 502 -1.19 -30.00 10.67
C ASN A 502 -2.19 -29.72 9.53
N VAL A 503 -2.94 -28.62 9.65
CA VAL A 503 -3.88 -28.13 8.62
C VAL A 503 -3.43 -26.78 8.07
N SER A 504 -3.55 -26.58 6.76
CA SER A 504 -3.26 -25.30 6.07
C SER A 504 -4.50 -24.76 5.35
N VAL A 505 -4.72 -23.45 5.41
CA VAL A 505 -5.86 -22.77 4.77
C VAL A 505 -5.39 -21.50 4.05
N GLY A 506 -5.27 -21.58 2.72
CA GLY A 506 -5.17 -20.40 1.85
C GLY A 506 -6.53 -19.80 1.45
N ALA A 507 -7.61 -20.53 1.70
CA ALA A 507 -8.97 -20.17 1.31
C ALA A 507 -9.49 -18.89 1.96
N ALA A 508 -10.13 -18.01 1.19
CA ALA A 508 -10.82 -16.84 1.73
C ALA A 508 -12.12 -17.23 2.45
N VAL A 509 -12.35 -16.69 3.65
CA VAL A 509 -13.53 -16.98 4.49
C VAL A 509 -14.27 -15.69 4.79
N ASN A 510 -15.53 -15.58 4.36
CA ASN A 510 -16.34 -14.36 4.47
C ASN A 510 -17.71 -14.66 5.09
N ALA A 511 -18.17 -13.84 6.04
CA ALA A 511 -19.51 -13.90 6.61
C ALA A 511 -20.13 -12.50 6.72
N SER A 512 -21.18 -12.24 5.93
CA SER A 512 -21.97 -10.99 5.95
C SER A 512 -22.57 -10.70 7.32
N GLU A 513 -22.98 -11.74 8.03
CA GLU A 513 -23.55 -11.78 9.37
C GLU A 513 -22.90 -12.94 10.14
N GLY A 514 -22.98 -12.92 11.48
CA GLY A 514 -22.41 -13.99 12.29
C GLY A 514 -20.87 -14.00 12.30
N VAL A 515 -20.27 -15.20 12.36
CA VAL A 515 -18.83 -15.39 12.65
C VAL A 515 -18.05 -16.01 11.49
N ALA A 516 -16.78 -15.65 11.35
CA ALA A 516 -15.87 -16.14 10.31
C ALA A 516 -14.51 -16.62 10.85
N ALA A 517 -14.08 -17.83 10.52
CA ALA A 517 -12.81 -18.39 11.00
C ALA A 517 -12.00 -19.07 9.89
N GLY A 518 -10.66 -19.02 9.94
CA GLY A 518 -9.85 -19.85 9.04
C GLY A 518 -10.02 -21.35 9.31
N LEU A 519 -10.10 -21.78 10.58
CA LEU A 519 -10.27 -23.20 10.94
C LEU A 519 -11.68 -23.52 11.47
N ILE A 520 -12.08 -23.02 12.64
CA ILE A 520 -13.33 -23.41 13.32
C ILE A 520 -14.17 -22.18 13.68
N ALA A 521 -15.41 -22.09 13.19
CA ALA A 521 -16.27 -20.95 13.50
C ALA A 521 -16.66 -20.89 14.99
N ILE A 522 -17.19 -21.97 15.57
CA ILE A 522 -17.62 -22.02 16.99
C ILE A 522 -17.15 -23.32 17.69
N THR A 523 -16.71 -23.23 18.95
CA THR A 523 -16.47 -24.40 19.83
C THR A 523 -17.41 -24.40 21.04
N VAL A 524 -18.07 -25.54 21.32
CA VAL A 524 -19.13 -25.66 22.33
C VAL A 524 -19.04 -26.96 23.13
N GLY A 525 -19.42 -26.93 24.42
CA GLY A 525 -19.55 -28.09 25.28
C GLY A 525 -18.35 -28.33 26.20
N ASN A 526 -18.49 -29.26 27.16
CA ASN A 526 -17.54 -29.42 28.27
C ASN A 526 -16.27 -30.23 27.94
N GLY A 527 -15.93 -30.38 26.65
CA GLY A 527 -14.77 -31.16 26.20
C GLY A 527 -13.48 -30.35 26.07
N ALA A 528 -12.43 -31.03 25.64
CA ALA A 528 -11.11 -30.46 25.34
C ALA A 528 -10.86 -30.44 23.83
N GLY A 529 -10.95 -29.25 23.23
CA GLY A 529 -10.54 -28.98 21.86
C GLY A 529 -9.04 -28.70 21.76
N THR A 530 -8.39 -29.25 20.75
CA THR A 530 -6.96 -29.01 20.47
C THR A 530 -6.75 -28.59 19.02
N ILE A 531 -6.02 -27.51 18.79
CA ILE A 531 -5.49 -27.12 17.48
C ILE A 531 -3.96 -27.09 17.56
N LEU A 532 -3.30 -27.84 16.68
CA LEU A 532 -1.86 -28.02 16.61
C LEU A 532 -1.33 -27.66 15.22
N HIS A 533 -0.13 -27.08 15.16
CA HIS A 533 0.73 -27.11 13.98
C HIS A 533 0.05 -26.60 12.68
N SER A 534 -0.74 -25.52 12.73
CA SER A 534 -1.68 -25.17 11.64
C SER A 534 -1.54 -23.73 11.15
N THR A 535 -1.73 -23.49 9.84
CA THR A 535 -1.57 -22.18 9.17
C THR A 535 -2.85 -21.69 8.52
N VAL A 536 -3.13 -20.39 8.62
CA VAL A 536 -4.18 -19.71 7.85
C VAL A 536 -3.61 -18.47 7.16
N SER A 537 -3.51 -18.52 5.82
CA SER A 537 -3.06 -17.41 4.97
C SER A 537 -4.17 -16.74 4.17
N GLY A 538 -5.33 -17.39 4.01
CA GLY A 538 -6.53 -16.77 3.44
C GLY A 538 -7.09 -15.66 4.35
N ALA A 539 -7.62 -14.60 3.75
CA ALA A 539 -8.26 -13.51 4.50
C ALA A 539 -9.57 -13.99 5.15
N VAL A 540 -9.85 -13.49 6.36
CA VAL A 540 -11.02 -13.88 7.18
C VAL A 540 -11.85 -12.65 7.53
N THR A 541 -13.05 -12.54 6.96
CA THR A 541 -13.98 -11.42 7.17
C THR A 541 -15.26 -11.89 7.86
N GLY A 542 -15.61 -11.34 9.02
CA GLY A 542 -16.85 -11.64 9.74
C GLY A 542 -17.57 -10.39 10.27
N LYS A 543 -18.77 -10.57 10.81
CA LYS A 543 -19.52 -9.46 11.45
C LYS A 543 -19.40 -9.50 12.97
N THR A 544 -19.99 -10.50 13.61
CA THR A 544 -19.99 -10.66 15.07
C THR A 544 -18.59 -10.98 15.59
N ALA A 545 -17.89 -11.92 14.95
CA ALA A 545 -16.49 -12.18 15.26
C ALA A 545 -15.71 -12.65 14.02
N ALA A 546 -14.40 -12.41 14.01
CA ALA A 546 -13.48 -13.01 13.04
C ALA A 546 -12.14 -13.39 13.69
N ALA A 547 -11.56 -14.53 13.28
CA ALA A 547 -10.23 -14.94 13.74
C ALA A 547 -9.51 -15.88 12.77
N GLY A 548 -8.17 -15.90 12.83
CA GLY A 548 -7.36 -16.85 12.06
C GLY A 548 -7.74 -18.30 12.33
N ALA A 549 -7.78 -18.75 13.58
CA ALA A 549 -8.12 -20.14 13.95
C ALA A 549 -9.56 -20.31 14.43
N VAL A 550 -9.99 -19.61 15.50
CA VAL A 550 -11.30 -19.85 16.16
C VAL A 550 -12.07 -18.57 16.44
N ALA A 551 -13.23 -18.39 15.80
CA ALA A 551 -13.98 -17.13 15.88
C ALA A 551 -14.92 -16.98 17.09
N ASP A 552 -15.33 -18.08 17.74
CA ASP A 552 -16.13 -18.01 18.96
C ASP A 552 -15.97 -19.27 19.84
N ALA A 553 -15.10 -19.18 20.86
CA ALA A 553 -14.90 -20.25 21.83
C ALA A 553 -15.82 -20.06 23.07
N GLN A 554 -16.99 -20.71 23.03
CA GLN A 554 -18.10 -20.45 23.97
C GLN A 554 -18.01 -21.22 25.28
N SER A 555 -17.51 -22.46 25.27
CA SER A 555 -17.42 -23.33 26.45
C SER A 555 -16.39 -24.44 26.27
N GLY A 556 -16.02 -25.10 27.36
CA GLY A 556 -15.00 -26.15 27.40
C GLY A 556 -13.59 -25.59 27.58
N ALA A 557 -12.60 -26.40 27.21
CA ALA A 557 -11.20 -26.01 27.14
C ALA A 557 -10.71 -26.06 25.69
N LEU A 558 -9.91 -25.06 25.29
CA LEU A 558 -9.29 -24.98 23.96
C LEU A 558 -7.79 -24.79 24.12
N THR A 559 -7.01 -25.74 23.61
CA THR A 559 -5.54 -25.66 23.54
C THR A 559 -5.11 -25.33 22.12
N LEU A 560 -4.28 -24.29 21.98
CA LEU A 560 -3.73 -23.80 20.72
C LEU A 560 -2.21 -23.87 20.81
N THR A 561 -1.59 -24.81 20.12
CA THR A 561 -0.13 -24.94 20.09
C THR A 561 0.34 -24.75 18.67
N ASP A 562 1.29 -23.85 18.45
CA ASP A 562 1.94 -23.74 17.13
C ASP A 562 0.88 -23.46 16.03
N VAL A 563 0.22 -22.31 16.14
CA VAL A 563 -0.81 -21.85 15.19
C VAL A 563 -0.39 -20.50 14.60
N LEU A 564 -0.37 -20.42 13.27
CA LEU A 564 0.14 -19.29 12.50
C LEU A 564 -0.98 -18.65 11.66
N CYS A 565 -1.15 -17.34 11.76
CA CYS A 565 -2.02 -16.58 10.85
C CYS A 565 -1.19 -15.57 10.03
N LEU A 566 -1.35 -15.66 8.71
CA LEU A 566 -0.73 -14.83 7.68
C LEU A 566 -1.78 -14.04 6.87
N GLY A 567 -3.07 -14.37 7.01
CA GLY A 567 -4.19 -13.70 6.34
C GLY A 567 -4.77 -12.56 7.18
N ASN A 568 -5.16 -11.45 6.55
CA ASN A 568 -5.79 -10.35 7.26
C ASN A 568 -7.14 -10.77 7.89
N VAL A 569 -7.36 -10.39 9.16
CA VAL A 569 -8.58 -10.70 9.91
C VAL A 569 -9.42 -9.43 10.09
N THR A 570 -10.61 -9.40 9.51
CA THR A 570 -11.54 -8.27 9.63
C THR A 570 -12.84 -8.72 10.31
N ALA A 571 -13.25 -8.07 11.39
CA ALA A 571 -14.59 -8.25 11.97
C ALA A 571 -15.41 -6.96 11.89
N LYS A 572 -16.68 -6.97 12.32
CA LYS A 572 -17.38 -5.75 12.75
C LYS A 572 -17.24 -5.55 14.26
N ILE A 573 -17.47 -6.59 15.07
CA ILE A 573 -17.43 -6.49 16.54
C ILE A 573 -16.09 -7.01 17.10
N LYS A 574 -15.88 -8.32 17.25
CA LYS A 574 -14.66 -8.89 17.87
C LYS A 574 -13.68 -9.45 16.83
N GLY A 575 -12.39 -9.12 16.93
CA GLY A 575 -11.34 -9.66 16.06
C GLY A 575 -10.15 -10.20 16.85
N ALA A 576 -9.54 -11.29 16.39
CA ALA A 576 -8.31 -11.83 16.96
C ALA A 576 -7.39 -12.42 15.88
N GLY A 577 -6.07 -12.30 16.04
CA GLY A 577 -5.12 -12.95 15.13
C GLY A 577 -5.30 -14.48 15.08
N ILE A 578 -5.54 -15.10 16.22
CA ILE A 578 -5.69 -16.55 16.36
C ILE A 578 -7.09 -16.94 16.86
N ALA A 579 -7.54 -16.46 18.02
CA ALA A 579 -8.83 -16.90 18.57
C ALA A 579 -9.58 -15.86 19.43
N VAL A 580 -10.90 -15.92 19.38
CA VAL A 580 -11.83 -15.16 20.23
C VAL A 580 -12.53 -16.10 21.21
N SER A 581 -12.46 -15.79 22.51
CA SER A 581 -13.22 -16.46 23.57
C SER A 581 -14.46 -15.66 23.98
N THR A 582 -15.53 -16.38 24.30
CA THR A 582 -16.75 -15.85 24.93
C THR A 582 -17.14 -16.63 26.19
N GLY A 583 -16.36 -17.66 26.57
CA GLY A 583 -16.57 -18.42 27.80
C GLY A 583 -15.66 -19.63 28.00
N ALA A 584 -15.07 -20.18 26.92
CA ALA A 584 -14.11 -21.27 27.02
C ALA A 584 -12.79 -20.85 27.68
N THR A 585 -12.13 -21.79 28.36
CA THR A 585 -10.75 -21.60 28.83
C THR A 585 -9.79 -21.81 27.66
N VAL A 586 -9.14 -20.75 27.19
CA VAL A 586 -8.22 -20.81 26.03
C VAL A 586 -6.78 -20.75 26.51
N THR A 587 -5.98 -21.76 26.17
CA THR A 587 -4.53 -21.81 26.43
C THR A 587 -3.78 -21.79 25.11
N ALA A 588 -2.89 -20.82 24.89
CA ALA A 588 -2.05 -20.75 23.69
C ALA A 588 -0.56 -20.84 23.98
N SER A 589 0.17 -21.52 23.09
CA SER A 589 1.63 -21.58 23.09
C SER A 589 2.21 -21.42 21.68
N ALA A 590 3.29 -20.66 21.56
CA ALA A 590 4.00 -20.37 20.30
C ALA A 590 3.15 -19.85 19.10
N CYS A 591 1.93 -19.35 19.33
CA CYS A 591 1.02 -18.93 18.25
C CYS A 591 1.32 -17.51 17.74
N ARG A 592 1.35 -17.28 16.41
CA ARG A 592 1.84 -16.03 15.81
C ARG A 592 0.91 -15.42 14.76
N MET A 593 0.90 -14.09 14.68
CA MET A 593 0.11 -13.32 13.71
C MET A 593 1.00 -12.35 12.94
N LEU A 594 1.09 -12.55 11.62
CA LEU A 594 1.92 -11.77 10.67
C LEU A 594 1.07 -10.89 9.74
N ALA A 595 -0.21 -10.69 10.06
CA ALA A 595 -1.14 -9.87 9.29
C ALA A 595 -1.93 -8.90 10.20
N THR A 596 -2.78 -8.06 9.61
CA THR A 596 -3.55 -7.05 10.33
C THR A 596 -4.83 -7.64 10.94
N VAL A 597 -5.18 -7.19 12.15
CA VAL A 597 -6.49 -7.48 12.79
C VAL A 597 -7.30 -6.19 12.89
N ALA A 598 -8.48 -6.16 12.26
CA ALA A 598 -9.33 -4.98 12.09
C ALA A 598 -10.76 -5.22 12.62
N ALA A 599 -11.08 -4.78 13.84
CA ALA A 599 -12.38 -5.04 14.49
C ALA A 599 -12.70 -3.98 15.56
N ASN A 600 -13.97 -3.71 15.92
CA ASN A 600 -14.28 -2.74 16.99
C ASN A 600 -13.62 -3.11 18.34
N GLN A 601 -13.45 -4.41 18.59
CA GLN A 601 -12.71 -4.99 19.72
C GLN A 601 -11.64 -5.93 19.15
N PRO A 602 -10.48 -5.40 18.73
CA PRO A 602 -9.43 -6.18 18.09
C PRO A 602 -8.46 -6.74 19.15
N SER A 603 -7.75 -7.82 18.82
CA SER A 603 -6.58 -8.26 19.57
C SER A 603 -5.58 -8.94 18.64
N ALA A 604 -4.30 -8.79 18.95
CA ALA A 604 -3.23 -9.18 18.04
C ALA A 604 -3.00 -10.70 18.00
N VAL A 605 -3.38 -11.43 19.06
CA VAL A 605 -3.30 -12.91 19.12
C VAL A 605 -4.62 -13.51 19.64
N LEU A 606 -5.01 -13.19 20.88
CA LEU A 606 -6.23 -13.72 21.52
C LEU A 606 -7.13 -12.61 22.07
N SER A 607 -8.44 -12.74 21.91
CA SER A 607 -9.44 -11.76 22.41
C SER A 607 -10.48 -12.45 23.29
N GLY A 608 -10.93 -11.83 24.39
CA GLY A 608 -12.01 -12.36 25.24
C GLY A 608 -11.60 -12.70 26.67
N GLU A 609 -12.26 -13.70 27.25
CA GLU A 609 -12.17 -14.10 28.66
C GLU A 609 -11.49 -15.48 28.84
N ASN A 610 -11.03 -15.78 30.06
CA ASN A 610 -10.41 -17.06 30.44
C ASN A 610 -9.20 -17.48 29.57
N ILE A 611 -8.38 -16.50 29.16
CA ILE A 611 -7.20 -16.68 28.30
C ILE A 611 -5.92 -16.87 29.13
N THR A 612 -5.07 -17.81 28.71
CA THR A 612 -3.66 -17.94 29.09
C THR A 612 -2.81 -18.04 27.83
N GLN A 613 -1.69 -17.32 27.76
CA GLN A 613 -0.72 -17.44 26.66
C GLN A 613 0.73 -17.36 27.16
N ASP A 614 1.64 -18.04 26.46
CA ASP A 614 3.08 -17.96 26.75
C ASP A 614 3.76 -16.72 26.13
N ALA A 615 5.06 -16.55 26.38
CA ALA A 615 5.88 -15.46 25.85
C ALA A 615 6.44 -15.71 24.43
N ALA A 616 6.11 -16.86 23.82
CA ALA A 616 6.38 -17.18 22.42
C ALA A 616 5.18 -16.81 21.52
N CYS A 617 3.96 -16.72 22.09
CA CYS A 617 2.81 -16.12 21.46
C CYS A 617 3.06 -14.63 21.18
N ARG A 618 3.23 -14.25 19.90
CA ARG A 618 3.61 -12.87 19.52
C ARG A 618 2.91 -12.43 18.23
N PRO A 619 2.43 -11.17 18.19
CA PRO A 619 2.09 -10.52 16.94
C PRO A 619 3.31 -9.82 16.34
N GLU A 620 3.36 -9.76 15.02
CA GLU A 620 4.40 -9.02 14.27
C GLU A 620 3.83 -7.71 13.67
N PHE A 621 2.49 -7.57 13.64
CA PHE A 621 1.77 -6.35 13.29
C PHE A 621 0.74 -5.96 14.37
N ALA A 622 0.34 -4.69 14.39
CA ALA A 622 -0.58 -4.16 15.39
C ALA A 622 -2.06 -4.56 15.15
N ALA A 623 -2.82 -4.65 16.24
CA ALA A 623 -4.28 -4.82 16.20
C ALA A 623 -4.95 -3.43 16.19
N VAL A 624 -5.79 -3.17 15.20
CA VAL A 624 -6.36 -1.84 14.89
C VAL A 624 -7.86 -1.87 15.16
N ARG A 625 -8.42 -0.87 15.87
CA ARG A 625 -9.85 -0.87 16.13
C ARG A 625 -10.59 -0.41 14.89
N LYS A 626 -11.74 -1.01 14.59
CA LYS A 626 -12.53 -0.64 13.42
C LYS A 626 -13.31 0.68 13.59
N THR A 627 -13.41 1.19 14.83
CA THR A 627 -13.72 2.61 15.11
C THR A 627 -12.67 3.58 14.59
N ASP A 628 -11.44 3.09 14.42
CA ASP A 628 -10.27 3.83 13.92
C ASP A 628 -10.11 3.63 12.40
N LEU A 629 -11.01 2.84 11.78
CA LEU A 629 -11.11 2.59 10.34
C LEU A 629 -12.39 3.21 9.75
N GLU A 630 -13.51 3.19 10.48
CA GLU A 630 -14.74 3.92 10.18
C GLU A 630 -15.35 4.52 11.46
N PRO A 631 -15.68 5.83 11.44
CA PRO A 631 -16.98 6.21 10.89
C PRO A 631 -16.98 7.49 10.03
N TYR A 632 -17.66 7.49 8.88
CA TYR A 632 -19.08 7.92 8.75
C TYR A 632 -19.44 8.31 7.30
N TYR A 633 -20.37 7.57 6.67
CA TYR A 633 -21.33 7.98 5.62
C TYR A 633 -20.85 8.73 4.36
N GLY A 634 -21.18 8.19 3.17
CA GLY A 634 -21.29 9.01 1.95
C GLY A 634 -21.32 8.23 0.63
N TYR A 635 -20.36 7.32 0.44
CA TYR A 635 -20.19 6.57 -0.81
C TYR A 635 -20.12 5.06 -0.56
N GLY A 636 -20.42 4.27 -1.60
CA GLY A 636 -20.63 2.82 -1.51
C GLY A 636 -19.37 2.00 -1.25
N THR A 637 -19.58 0.70 -1.01
CA THR A 637 -18.54 -0.29 -0.66
C THR A 637 -17.68 -0.72 -1.86
N ALA A 638 -17.13 0.25 -2.59
CA ALA A 638 -15.96 0.01 -3.41
C ALA A 638 -14.72 0.16 -2.52
N GLU A 639 -13.89 -0.88 -2.43
CA GLU A 639 -12.48 -0.66 -2.14
C GLU A 639 -11.94 0.19 -3.28
N VAL A 640 -11.60 1.46 -3.01
CA VAL A 640 -10.86 2.25 -4.00
C VAL A 640 -9.39 1.87 -3.85
N THR A 641 -9.03 0.77 -4.49
CA THR A 641 -7.66 0.32 -4.72
C THR A 641 -6.95 1.42 -5.52
N TYR A 642 -6.20 2.29 -4.86
CA TYR A 642 -5.47 3.38 -5.51
C TYR A 642 -4.17 2.83 -6.15
N GLU A 643 -4.31 2.17 -7.29
CA GLU A 643 -3.22 1.73 -8.15
C GLU A 643 -2.67 2.90 -8.99
N GLY A 644 -2.26 4.01 -8.36
CA GLY A 644 -1.84 5.20 -9.10
C GLY A 644 -1.27 6.36 -8.27
N THR A 645 -0.85 7.40 -8.99
CA THR A 645 -0.03 8.54 -8.54
C THR A 645 -0.49 9.18 -7.22
N VAL A 646 0.45 9.41 -6.28
CA VAL A 646 0.16 10.19 -5.05
C VAL A 646 0.18 11.68 -5.37
N GLY A 647 -0.89 12.39 -4.98
CA GLY A 647 -1.12 13.79 -5.32
C GLY A 647 -1.92 13.96 -6.63
N TYR A 648 -1.82 15.16 -7.21
CA TYR A 648 -2.47 15.54 -8.47
C TYR A 648 -2.09 14.63 -9.62
N ASP A 649 -3.07 14.29 -10.45
CA ASP A 649 -2.86 13.53 -11.68
C ASP A 649 -3.81 14.03 -12.79
N ALA A 650 -3.24 14.44 -13.92
CA ALA A 650 -4.00 14.94 -15.07
C ALA A 650 -4.83 13.83 -15.76
N THR A 651 -4.50 12.54 -15.56
CA THR A 651 -5.24 11.41 -16.14
C THR A 651 -6.61 11.20 -15.49
N ARG A 652 -6.85 11.74 -14.29
CA ARG A 652 -8.14 11.68 -13.57
C ARG A 652 -9.18 12.70 -14.07
N ILE A 653 -8.83 13.49 -15.08
CA ILE A 653 -9.60 14.66 -15.50
C ILE A 653 -10.52 14.29 -16.66
N GLU A 654 -11.73 13.87 -16.32
CA GLU A 654 -12.86 13.77 -17.25
C GLU A 654 -13.26 15.19 -17.72
N ARG A 655 -12.72 15.64 -18.86
CA ARG A 655 -13.08 16.92 -19.48
C ARG A 655 -14.47 16.85 -20.12
N LYS A 656 -15.28 17.87 -19.86
CA LYS A 656 -16.59 18.09 -20.46
C LYS A 656 -16.48 19.02 -21.67
N ASP A 657 -17.28 18.75 -22.70
CA ASP A 657 -17.55 19.71 -23.78
C ASP A 657 -18.38 20.89 -23.25
N LEU A 658 -17.88 22.11 -23.43
CA LEU A 658 -18.48 23.35 -22.95
C LEU A 658 -18.98 24.25 -24.10
N SER A 659 -19.16 23.71 -25.31
CA SER A 659 -19.70 24.44 -26.47
C SER A 659 -21.07 25.06 -26.19
N ASP A 660 -21.99 24.29 -25.60
CA ASP A 660 -23.35 24.73 -25.22
C ASP A 660 -23.43 25.37 -23.82
N VAL A 661 -22.33 25.46 -23.05
CA VAL A 661 -22.34 25.98 -21.66
C VAL A 661 -22.19 27.50 -21.64
N LEU A 662 -23.07 28.17 -20.89
CA LEU A 662 -23.15 29.63 -20.86
C LEU A 662 -21.91 30.29 -20.20
N PRO A 663 -21.32 31.34 -20.81
CA PRO A 663 -20.25 32.12 -20.18
C PRO A 663 -20.71 32.76 -18.87
N MET A 664 -19.84 32.78 -17.86
CA MET A 664 -20.14 33.24 -16.51
C MET A 664 -20.64 34.70 -16.46
N CYS A 665 -20.11 35.58 -17.31
CA CYS A 665 -20.60 36.95 -17.49
C CYS A 665 -22.09 37.07 -17.89
N THR A 666 -22.76 35.96 -18.27
CA THR A 666 -24.20 35.92 -18.57
C THR A 666 -25.10 35.57 -17.37
N TYR A 667 -24.55 35.17 -16.21
CA TYR A 667 -25.28 34.62 -15.06
C TYR A 667 -26.58 35.38 -14.70
N LEU A 668 -26.52 36.71 -14.54
CA LEU A 668 -27.69 37.55 -14.20
C LEU A 668 -28.77 37.66 -15.31
N ARG A 669 -28.56 37.04 -16.47
CA ARG A 669 -29.46 37.05 -17.64
C ARG A 669 -29.76 35.64 -18.17
N ALA A 670 -29.22 34.60 -17.53
CA ALA A 670 -29.42 33.22 -17.93
C ALA A 670 -30.86 32.75 -17.68
N PRO A 671 -31.33 31.68 -18.37
CA PRO A 671 -32.57 30.98 -18.02
C PRO A 671 -32.57 30.51 -16.56
N MET A 672 -33.74 30.48 -15.92
CA MET A 672 -33.88 30.09 -14.49
C MET A 672 -33.57 28.60 -14.22
N ASP A 673 -33.47 27.80 -15.28
CA ASP A 673 -33.10 26.39 -15.32
C ASP A 673 -31.62 26.16 -15.67
N ALA A 674 -30.83 27.22 -15.91
CA ALA A 674 -29.39 27.12 -16.14
C ALA A 674 -28.64 26.78 -14.83
N VAL A 675 -28.12 25.54 -14.77
CA VAL A 675 -27.37 25.00 -13.61
C VAL A 675 -25.86 24.94 -13.84
N GLU A 676 -25.37 25.33 -15.02
CA GLU A 676 -23.97 25.20 -15.42
C GLU A 676 -23.46 26.46 -16.13
N PHE A 677 -22.24 26.88 -15.80
CA PHE A 677 -21.58 28.07 -16.36
C PHE A 677 -20.10 27.81 -16.63
N LYS A 678 -19.49 28.59 -17.53
CA LYS A 678 -18.07 28.48 -17.86
C LYS A 678 -17.29 29.78 -17.77
N ILE A 679 -16.01 29.68 -17.44
CA ILE A 679 -15.04 30.77 -17.37
C ILE A 679 -14.01 30.52 -18.48
N SER A 680 -14.06 31.36 -19.52
CA SER A 680 -13.16 31.29 -20.68
C SER A 680 -12.15 32.44 -20.69
N THR A 681 -12.29 33.44 -19.80
CA THR A 681 -11.46 34.64 -19.76
C THR A 681 -11.18 35.11 -18.33
N PRO A 682 -10.13 35.93 -18.10
CA PRO A 682 -9.91 36.61 -16.82
C PRO A 682 -11.11 37.47 -16.39
N ALA A 683 -11.83 38.08 -17.34
CA ALA A 683 -13.01 38.89 -17.04
C ALA A 683 -14.17 38.05 -16.47
N ASP A 684 -14.36 36.83 -16.96
CA ASP A 684 -15.33 35.88 -16.40
C ASP A 684 -14.96 35.45 -14.97
N LEU A 685 -13.66 35.30 -14.67
CA LEU A 685 -13.17 34.96 -13.32
C LEU A 685 -13.35 36.13 -12.34
N LEU A 686 -13.06 37.37 -12.76
CA LEU A 686 -13.35 38.57 -11.96
C LEU A 686 -14.85 38.69 -11.67
N TYR A 687 -15.71 38.47 -12.69
CA TYR A 687 -17.16 38.54 -12.55
C TYR A 687 -17.71 37.41 -11.66
N PHE A 688 -17.17 36.19 -11.76
CA PHE A 688 -17.49 35.09 -10.85
C PHE A 688 -17.23 35.48 -9.39
N ALA A 689 -16.04 36.02 -9.12
CA ALA A 689 -15.65 36.47 -7.79
C ALA A 689 -16.55 37.60 -7.29
N GLU A 690 -16.88 38.60 -8.13
CA GLU A 690 -17.82 39.67 -7.78
C GLU A 690 -19.22 39.13 -7.46
N MET A 691 -19.73 38.16 -8.23
CA MET A 691 -21.04 37.54 -7.99
C MET A 691 -21.08 36.76 -6.66
N VAL A 692 -20.07 35.92 -6.38
CA VAL A 692 -19.97 35.23 -5.09
C VAL A 692 -19.82 36.23 -3.95
N ASN A 693 -18.98 37.24 -4.12
CA ASN A 693 -18.71 38.29 -3.13
C ASN A 693 -19.85 39.32 -3.01
N SER A 694 -20.91 39.18 -3.80
CA SER A 694 -22.20 39.88 -3.69
C SER A 694 -23.31 39.01 -3.07
N GLY A 695 -23.01 37.75 -2.73
CA GLY A 695 -23.92 36.83 -2.02
C GLY A 695 -24.56 35.73 -2.88
N ALA A 696 -24.20 35.59 -4.17
CA ALA A 696 -24.61 34.43 -4.96
C ALA A 696 -23.77 33.21 -4.55
N ASN A 697 -24.32 32.27 -3.78
CA ASN A 697 -23.55 31.15 -3.22
C ASN A 697 -23.27 29.99 -4.20
N PHE A 698 -23.94 29.97 -5.36
CA PHE A 698 -23.88 28.89 -6.36
C PHE A 698 -24.26 27.49 -5.82
N GLU A 699 -25.02 27.38 -4.72
CA GLU A 699 -25.47 26.08 -4.18
C GLU A 699 -26.23 25.27 -5.25
N GLY A 700 -25.69 24.10 -5.64
CA GLY A 700 -26.27 23.22 -6.65
C GLY A 700 -25.93 23.57 -8.11
N LEU A 701 -25.13 24.61 -8.37
CA LEU A 701 -24.61 24.93 -9.70
C LEU A 701 -23.17 24.45 -9.90
N THR A 702 -22.78 24.23 -11.15
CA THR A 702 -21.39 23.89 -11.53
C THR A 702 -20.76 24.98 -12.40
N VAL A 703 -19.51 25.32 -12.09
CA VAL A 703 -18.69 26.29 -12.80
C VAL A 703 -17.45 25.59 -13.34
N TYR A 704 -17.23 25.67 -14.64
CA TYR A 704 -16.09 25.05 -15.33
C TYR A 704 -15.07 26.10 -15.79
N LEU A 705 -13.77 25.75 -15.83
CA LEU A 705 -12.81 26.43 -16.70
C LEU A 705 -12.88 25.86 -18.12
N ASP A 706 -12.82 26.76 -19.10
CA ASP A 706 -12.92 26.50 -20.55
C ASP A 706 -11.60 26.84 -21.29
N ALA A 707 -10.69 27.54 -20.60
CA ALA A 707 -9.37 27.94 -21.05
C ALA A 707 -8.46 28.17 -19.83
N ASP A 708 -7.14 28.29 -20.08
CA ASP A 708 -6.18 28.76 -19.09
C ASP A 708 -6.35 30.28 -18.89
N ILE A 709 -6.17 30.76 -17.65
CA ILE A 709 -6.53 32.11 -17.22
C ILE A 709 -5.31 32.86 -16.69
N ASP A 710 -4.71 33.70 -17.54
CA ASP A 710 -3.66 34.65 -17.12
C ASP A 710 -4.26 35.87 -16.40
N MET A 711 -3.87 36.07 -15.15
CA MET A 711 -4.30 37.20 -14.32
C MET A 711 -3.31 38.36 -14.30
N THR A 712 -2.33 38.40 -15.22
CA THR A 712 -1.34 39.48 -15.32
C THR A 712 -1.99 40.87 -15.35
N GLY A 713 -1.60 41.71 -14.39
CA GLY A 713 -2.12 43.06 -14.23
C GLY A 713 -3.60 43.14 -13.80
N LYS A 714 -4.21 42.02 -13.37
CA LYS A 714 -5.55 41.96 -12.78
C LYS A 714 -5.46 41.81 -11.26
N THR A 715 -6.50 42.27 -10.58
CA THR A 715 -6.68 42.06 -9.14
C THR A 715 -8.12 41.72 -8.84
N MET A 716 -8.35 40.87 -7.84
CA MET A 716 -9.67 40.49 -7.35
C MET A 716 -9.59 40.13 -5.87
N ALA A 717 -10.72 40.22 -5.17
CA ALA A 717 -10.85 39.64 -3.83
C ALA A 717 -11.00 38.11 -3.93
N PRO A 718 -10.59 37.34 -2.90
CA PRO A 718 -10.84 35.89 -2.82
C PRO A 718 -12.31 35.55 -3.06
N ILE A 719 -12.57 34.45 -3.76
CA ILE A 719 -13.94 33.98 -4.05
C ILE A 719 -14.59 33.49 -2.76
N GLY A 720 -15.72 34.07 -2.37
CA GLY A 720 -16.30 33.85 -1.04
C GLY A 720 -15.57 34.68 0.02
N SER A 721 -15.51 36.00 -0.17
CA SER A 721 -14.99 36.93 0.83
C SER A 721 -15.81 38.22 0.79
N PRO A 722 -16.20 38.81 1.94
CA PRO A 722 -16.84 40.11 1.95
C PRO A 722 -15.85 41.18 1.47
N LEU A 723 -16.37 42.26 0.87
CA LEU A 723 -15.58 43.39 0.38
C LEU A 723 -14.75 44.11 1.47
N SER A 724 -14.97 43.80 2.75
CA SER A 724 -14.16 44.22 3.90
C SER A 724 -12.83 43.48 4.05
N GLY A 725 -12.56 42.41 3.29
CA GLY A 725 -11.31 41.63 3.34
C GLY A 725 -11.11 40.77 4.59
N ALA A 726 -12.04 40.83 5.55
CA ALA A 726 -12.11 40.00 6.74
C ALA A 726 -13.57 39.85 7.20
N VAL A 727 -13.87 38.74 7.89
CA VAL A 727 -15.20 38.40 8.39
C VAL A 727 -15.20 38.39 9.92
N ALA A 728 -16.16 39.06 10.56
CA ALA A 728 -16.35 38.95 12.01
C ALA A 728 -16.64 37.50 12.43
N ASN A 729 -16.00 37.01 13.50
CA ASN A 729 -16.05 35.60 13.92
C ASN A 729 -17.45 35.08 14.27
N ASN A 730 -18.39 35.99 14.55
CA ASN A 730 -19.81 35.70 14.81
C ASN A 730 -20.74 35.98 13.61
N GLY A 731 -20.20 36.51 12.50
CA GLY A 731 -20.93 36.85 11.27
C GLY A 731 -20.68 35.90 10.09
N LEU A 732 -19.74 34.97 10.23
CA LEU A 732 -19.41 33.94 9.24
C LEU A 732 -20.61 33.08 8.81
N ASP A 733 -21.61 32.90 9.69
CA ASP A 733 -22.86 32.17 9.40
C ASP A 733 -23.80 32.91 8.41
N GLY A 734 -23.54 34.21 8.15
CA GLY A 734 -24.28 35.06 7.20
C GLY A 734 -23.37 35.80 6.21
N SER A 735 -22.22 35.22 5.89
CA SER A 735 -21.21 35.80 4.99
C SER A 735 -21.33 35.29 3.55
N ASN A 736 -20.59 35.93 2.64
CA ASN A 736 -20.48 35.52 1.25
C ASN A 736 -19.53 34.31 1.15
N TYR A 737 -20.02 33.17 0.65
CA TYR A 737 -19.27 31.92 0.51
C TYR A 737 -19.57 31.27 -0.84
N PHE A 738 -18.65 30.44 -1.32
CA PHE A 738 -18.92 29.51 -2.42
C PHE A 738 -19.42 28.16 -1.90
N GLY A 739 -20.51 27.64 -2.49
CA GLY A 739 -21.16 26.38 -2.14
C GLY A 739 -21.59 25.53 -3.35
N GLY A 740 -21.11 25.87 -4.55
CA GLY A 740 -21.32 25.09 -5.77
C GLY A 740 -20.21 24.07 -6.04
N THR A 741 -20.17 23.56 -7.27
CA THR A 741 -19.03 22.82 -7.81
C THR A 741 -18.18 23.75 -8.67
N PHE A 742 -16.87 23.79 -8.45
CA PHE A 742 -15.89 24.43 -9.33
C PHE A 742 -14.97 23.34 -9.90
N ASP A 743 -14.93 23.21 -11.21
CA ASP A 743 -14.18 22.19 -11.94
C ASP A 743 -13.17 22.86 -12.87
N GLY A 744 -11.90 22.82 -12.50
CA GLY A 744 -10.83 23.43 -13.29
C GLY A 744 -10.54 22.69 -14.60
N GLN A 745 -11.05 21.46 -14.81
CA GLN A 745 -10.79 20.64 -16.00
C GLN A 745 -9.29 20.47 -16.38
N GLY A 746 -8.38 20.69 -15.43
CA GLY A 746 -6.93 20.68 -15.65
C GLY A 746 -6.41 21.93 -16.37
N HIS A 747 -7.19 23.01 -16.41
CA HIS A 747 -6.74 24.33 -16.83
C HIS A 747 -6.00 25.06 -15.70
N VAL A 748 -5.08 25.93 -16.12
CA VAL A 748 -4.21 26.71 -15.22
C VAL A 748 -4.79 28.10 -15.01
N ILE A 749 -4.88 28.54 -13.76
CA ILE A 749 -4.97 29.98 -13.41
C ILE A 749 -3.56 30.40 -13.00
N ASP A 750 -3.00 31.43 -13.63
CA ASP A 750 -1.67 31.94 -13.27
C ASP A 750 -1.59 33.48 -13.11
N ASN A 751 -0.47 33.97 -12.58
CA ASN A 751 -0.17 35.38 -12.29
C ASN A 751 -1.16 36.07 -11.32
N LEU A 752 -1.95 35.29 -10.58
CA LEU A 752 -2.92 35.80 -9.62
C LEU A 752 -2.25 36.18 -8.30
N VAL A 753 -2.02 37.48 -8.11
CA VAL A 753 -1.42 38.03 -6.88
C VAL A 753 -2.50 38.63 -5.97
N MET A 754 -2.62 38.10 -4.75
CA MET A 754 -3.46 38.62 -3.68
C MET A 754 -2.65 38.92 -2.42
N THR A 755 -2.75 40.15 -1.90
CA THR A 755 -2.13 40.55 -0.64
C THR A 755 -3.15 41.22 0.27
N SER A 756 -3.23 40.79 1.54
CA SER A 756 -4.02 41.43 2.59
C SER A 756 -3.18 41.66 3.85
N ALA A 757 -3.26 42.86 4.41
CA ALA A 757 -2.76 43.18 5.75
C ALA A 757 -3.91 43.47 6.74
N VAL A 758 -5.15 43.17 6.34
CA VAL A 758 -6.36 43.56 7.07
C VAL A 758 -6.38 42.87 8.44
N SER A 759 -6.19 43.68 9.47
CA SER A 759 -6.13 43.27 10.87
C SER A 759 -7.31 43.90 11.60
N VAL A 760 -8.36 43.11 11.85
CA VAL A 760 -9.58 43.59 12.52
C VAL A 760 -9.82 42.77 13.78
N GLU A 761 -10.07 43.45 14.89
CA GLU A 761 -10.39 42.81 16.15
C GLU A 761 -11.65 41.96 16.01
N ASN A 762 -11.64 40.74 16.57
CA ASN A 762 -12.75 39.77 16.49
C ASN A 762 -13.17 39.34 15.07
N ALA A 763 -12.30 39.51 14.07
CA ALA A 763 -12.48 38.98 12.71
C ALA A 763 -11.42 37.92 12.33
N THR A 764 -11.70 37.21 11.24
CA THR A 764 -10.78 36.31 10.54
C THR A 764 -10.54 36.83 9.13
N ALA A 765 -9.27 37.00 8.74
CA ALA A 765 -8.86 37.28 7.37
C ALA A 765 -8.65 35.98 6.57
N MET A 766 -8.90 36.04 5.26
CA MET A 766 -8.86 34.88 4.36
C MET A 766 -8.21 35.29 3.04
N VAL A 767 -7.15 34.59 2.61
CA VAL A 767 -6.42 34.88 1.36
C VAL A 767 -6.12 33.58 0.62
N GLY A 768 -6.53 33.49 -0.64
CA GLY A 768 -6.44 32.31 -1.52
C GLY A 768 -7.36 32.51 -2.73
N LEU A 769 -7.35 31.62 -3.73
CA LEU A 769 -8.31 31.69 -4.84
C LEU A 769 -9.76 31.74 -4.30
N PHE A 770 -10.07 30.86 -3.36
CA PHE A 770 -11.28 30.91 -2.53
C PHE A 770 -10.94 31.39 -1.12
N GLY A 771 -11.70 32.36 -0.62
CA GLY A 771 -11.67 32.79 0.78
C GLY A 771 -12.43 31.81 1.66
N LEU A 772 -13.74 31.70 1.44
CA LEU A 772 -14.67 30.93 2.24
C LEU A 772 -15.48 29.96 1.36
N VAL A 773 -15.31 28.67 1.60
CA VAL A 773 -16.13 27.62 0.99
C VAL A 773 -16.97 26.87 2.03
N LYS A 774 -18.13 26.38 1.61
CA LYS A 774 -19.12 25.74 2.47
C LYS A 774 -19.96 24.77 1.65
N SER A 775 -19.82 23.46 1.92
CA SER A 775 -20.49 22.39 1.15
C SER A 775 -20.16 22.35 -0.35
N ALA A 776 -19.13 23.08 -0.76
CA ALA A 776 -18.65 23.12 -2.14
C ALA A 776 -17.88 21.84 -2.52
N THR A 777 -17.77 21.65 -3.83
CA THR A 777 -16.73 20.80 -4.45
C THR A 777 -15.78 21.70 -5.23
N VAL A 778 -14.47 21.61 -4.99
CA VAL A 778 -13.44 22.30 -5.78
C VAL A 778 -12.48 21.25 -6.31
N LYS A 779 -12.46 21.03 -7.63
CA LYS A 779 -11.69 19.94 -8.24
C LYS A 779 -10.96 20.32 -9.51
N ASN A 780 -9.92 19.55 -9.87
CA ASN A 780 -9.17 19.69 -11.13
C ASN A 780 -8.56 21.09 -11.38
N VAL A 781 -8.32 21.88 -10.32
CA VAL A 781 -7.78 23.24 -10.42
C VAL A 781 -6.25 23.20 -10.38
N VAL A 782 -5.60 23.89 -11.32
CA VAL A 782 -4.16 24.12 -11.30
C VAL A 782 -3.89 25.61 -11.05
N LEU A 783 -3.10 25.92 -10.02
CA LEU A 783 -2.55 27.26 -9.78
C LEU A 783 -1.09 27.29 -10.19
N GLY A 784 -0.75 28.16 -11.14
CA GLY A 784 0.61 28.30 -11.67
C GLY A 784 1.58 29.00 -10.72
N ALA A 785 2.84 29.14 -11.16
CA ALA A 785 3.95 29.58 -10.32
C ALA A 785 4.01 31.11 -10.14
N GLY A 786 3.37 31.89 -11.02
CA GLY A 786 3.18 33.33 -10.88
C GLY A 786 2.11 33.72 -9.85
N CYS A 787 1.31 32.77 -9.37
CA CYS A 787 0.33 33.02 -8.31
C CYS A 787 0.98 33.27 -6.94
N SER A 788 0.46 34.23 -6.18
CA SER A 788 0.97 34.58 -4.86
C SER A 788 -0.14 35.03 -3.90
N PHE A 789 -0.21 34.41 -2.73
CA PHE A 789 -1.28 34.60 -1.74
C PHE A 789 -0.70 34.95 -0.38
N THR A 790 -0.77 36.24 -0.01
CA THR A 790 -0.04 36.79 1.13
C THR A 790 -0.97 37.43 2.17
N TYR A 791 -0.97 36.93 3.39
CA TYR A 791 -1.56 37.56 4.57
C TYR A 791 -0.48 38.07 5.53
N ASN A 792 -0.38 39.39 5.68
CA ASN A 792 0.62 40.08 6.50
C ASN A 792 0.03 40.80 7.73
N GLY A 793 -1.22 40.52 8.11
CA GLY A 793 -1.87 41.15 9.25
C GLY A 793 -1.48 40.54 10.61
N GLU A 794 -1.64 41.33 11.68
CA GLU A 794 -1.37 40.92 13.07
C GLU A 794 -2.52 40.11 13.69
N GLY A 795 -3.65 39.98 12.97
CA GLY A 795 -4.87 39.32 13.43
C GLY A 795 -4.90 37.81 13.20
N ALA A 796 -6.06 37.20 13.47
CA ALA A 796 -6.32 35.83 13.03
C ALA A 796 -6.54 35.82 11.51
N GLY A 797 -5.73 35.06 10.77
CA GLY A 797 -5.89 34.91 9.33
C GLY A 797 -5.36 33.59 8.81
N TYR A 798 -6.01 33.11 7.74
CA TYR A 798 -5.64 31.91 7.00
C TYR A 798 -5.25 32.31 5.58
N ALA A 799 -4.04 31.91 5.17
CA ALA A 799 -3.57 31.98 3.80
C ALA A 799 -3.58 30.58 3.17
N ALA A 800 -3.93 30.50 1.89
CA ALA A 800 -3.77 29.30 1.07
C ALA A 800 -3.50 29.67 -0.38
N GLY A 801 -3.03 28.72 -1.18
CA GLY A 801 -3.14 28.80 -2.64
C GLY A 801 -4.60 28.67 -3.06
N LEU A 802 -5.21 27.52 -2.77
CA LEU A 802 -6.55 27.19 -3.27
C LEU A 802 -7.70 27.68 -2.37
N VAL A 803 -7.79 27.19 -1.12
CA VAL A 803 -8.91 27.49 -0.21
C VAL A 803 -8.39 28.01 1.12
N ALA A 804 -8.64 29.27 1.45
CA ALA A 804 -8.22 29.83 2.73
C ALA A 804 -8.99 29.19 3.91
N MET A 805 -10.31 29.03 3.81
CA MET A 805 -11.13 28.52 4.92
C MET A 805 -12.39 27.73 4.50
N VAL A 806 -12.66 26.63 5.21
CA VAL A 806 -13.92 25.86 5.16
C VAL A 806 -14.77 26.14 6.41
N TYR A 807 -16.07 26.40 6.24
CA TYR A 807 -16.97 26.82 7.34
C TYR A 807 -18.27 25.99 7.50
N ARG A 808 -19.20 26.53 8.31
CA ARG A 808 -20.30 25.85 9.01
C ARG A 808 -21.59 25.63 8.20
N LEU A 809 -22.32 24.62 8.66
CA LEU A 809 -23.77 24.38 8.52
C LEU A 809 -24.36 24.29 7.10
N LYS A 810 -24.65 23.06 6.70
CA LYS A 810 -26.05 22.60 6.62
C LYS A 810 -26.10 21.08 6.85
N LYS A 811 -27.02 20.59 7.69
CA LYS A 811 -27.52 19.21 7.53
C LYS A 811 -28.57 19.30 6.43
N SER A 812 -28.25 18.84 5.22
CA SER A 812 -29.26 18.66 4.18
C SER A 812 -29.75 17.22 4.17
N ASP A 813 -30.98 17.01 3.72
CA ASP A 813 -31.51 15.67 3.41
C ASP A 813 -30.99 15.14 2.05
N THR A 814 -29.86 15.71 1.56
CA THR A 814 -29.19 15.38 0.28
C THR A 814 -27.71 14.99 0.43
N GLY A 815 -27.05 15.25 1.56
CA GLY A 815 -25.82 14.56 1.98
C GLY A 815 -24.46 15.10 1.47
N TYR A 816 -24.18 16.41 1.56
CA TYR A 816 -22.90 16.98 1.11
C TYR A 816 -22.04 17.63 2.23
N GLY A 817 -20.80 17.14 2.39
CA GLY A 817 -19.82 17.60 3.38
C GLY A 817 -19.02 18.83 2.94
N THR A 818 -17.83 18.63 2.36
CA THR A 818 -17.06 19.57 1.49
C THR A 818 -15.93 18.76 0.84
N LEU A 819 -15.68 18.92 -0.46
CA LEU A 819 -14.67 18.15 -1.20
C LEU A 819 -13.66 19.08 -1.90
N ILE A 820 -12.38 18.81 -1.71
CA ILE A 820 -11.27 19.32 -2.53
C ILE A 820 -10.58 18.12 -3.16
N ASP A 821 -10.52 18.03 -4.49
CA ASP A 821 -10.11 16.82 -5.21
C ASP A 821 -9.24 17.10 -6.44
N ASN A 822 -8.10 16.42 -6.55
CA ASN A 822 -7.25 16.47 -7.75
C ASN A 822 -6.83 17.90 -8.14
N CYS A 823 -6.36 18.69 -7.18
CA CYS A 823 -5.88 20.06 -7.40
C CYS A 823 -4.34 20.17 -7.24
N LEU A 824 -3.71 21.02 -8.04
CA LEU A 824 -2.28 21.31 -8.02
C LEU A 824 -2.06 22.81 -7.73
N THR A 825 -1.04 23.13 -6.92
CA THR A 825 -0.63 24.52 -6.70
C THR A 825 0.89 24.66 -6.69
N LEU A 826 1.40 25.51 -7.57
CA LEU A 826 2.77 26.02 -7.59
C LEU A 826 2.87 27.40 -6.91
N ALA A 827 1.73 27.98 -6.51
CA ALA A 827 1.62 29.33 -5.96
C ALA A 827 2.45 29.55 -4.69
N THR A 828 3.05 30.72 -4.54
CA THR A 828 3.71 31.12 -3.28
C THR A 828 2.67 31.56 -2.26
N VAL A 829 2.71 31.04 -1.04
CA VAL A 829 1.76 31.36 0.03
C VAL A 829 2.52 31.91 1.24
N ASN A 830 2.12 33.06 1.75
CA ASN A 830 2.69 33.65 2.96
C ASN A 830 1.57 33.96 3.95
N GLY A 831 1.66 33.50 5.20
CA GLY A 831 0.64 33.76 6.22
C GLY A 831 1.22 34.11 7.58
N ALA A 832 0.92 35.30 8.07
CA ALA A 832 1.29 35.79 9.39
C ALA A 832 0.72 34.97 10.57
N ARG A 833 -0.07 33.91 10.30
CA ARG A 833 -0.55 32.97 11.31
C ARG A 833 -0.66 31.53 10.81
N SER A 834 -1.55 31.25 9.85
CA SER A 834 -1.74 29.91 9.26
C SER A 834 -1.64 29.99 7.75
N ALA A 835 -0.84 29.11 7.13
CA ALA A 835 -0.58 29.11 5.68
C ALA A 835 -0.48 27.68 5.12
N ALA A 836 -1.14 27.38 4.00
CA ALA A 836 -0.97 26.10 3.32
C ALA A 836 -0.94 26.21 1.79
N GLY A 837 -0.48 25.18 1.08
CA GLY A 837 -0.69 25.11 -0.37
C GLY A 837 -2.18 24.99 -0.70
N ILE A 838 -2.83 23.92 -0.20
CA ILE A 838 -4.22 23.62 -0.57
C ILE A 838 -5.25 24.28 0.37
N LEU A 839 -5.16 24.08 1.69
CA LEU A 839 -6.21 24.47 2.64
C LEU A 839 -5.68 25.16 3.91
N GLY A 840 -5.96 26.46 4.03
CA GLY A 840 -5.51 27.29 5.15
C GLY A 840 -6.11 26.87 6.49
N GLY A 841 -7.41 26.57 6.56
CA GLY A 841 -7.98 25.91 7.72
C GLY A 841 -9.46 25.56 7.69
N ILE A 842 -9.90 24.84 8.74
CA ILE A 842 -11.27 24.33 8.88
C ILE A 842 -11.81 24.67 10.28
N GLN A 843 -12.97 25.31 10.36
CA GLN A 843 -13.64 25.66 11.63
C GLN A 843 -15.06 25.09 11.70
N SER A 844 -15.55 24.82 12.92
CA SER A 844 -16.70 23.94 13.14
C SER A 844 -17.54 24.29 14.38
N ASN A 845 -18.74 23.71 14.41
CA ASN A 845 -19.51 23.41 15.62
C ASN A 845 -20.44 22.20 15.36
N THR A 846 -20.52 21.29 16.33
CA THR A 846 -21.57 20.28 16.58
C THR A 846 -22.05 19.31 15.47
N ASN A 847 -21.63 19.45 14.21
CA ASN A 847 -22.06 18.60 13.10
C ASN A 847 -20.91 17.68 12.64
N ASN A 848 -21.26 16.47 12.18
CA ASN A 848 -20.30 15.38 11.97
C ASN A 848 -19.84 15.21 10.51
N ASP A 849 -20.33 16.02 9.57
CA ASP A 849 -20.07 15.83 8.14
C ASP A 849 -18.63 16.26 7.79
N PRO A 850 -17.76 15.32 7.33
CA PRO A 850 -16.33 15.58 7.16
C PRO A 850 -16.04 16.49 5.96
N ALA A 851 -14.92 17.21 6.06
CA ALA A 851 -14.25 17.77 4.89
C ALA A 851 -13.24 16.74 4.35
N VAL A 852 -13.21 16.56 3.04
CA VAL A 852 -12.26 15.67 2.36
C VAL A 852 -11.36 16.50 1.46
N VAL A 853 -10.05 16.36 1.64
CA VAL A 853 -9.01 16.89 0.73
C VAL A 853 -8.27 15.69 0.17
N ARG A 854 -8.38 15.41 -1.13
CA ARG A 854 -7.77 14.22 -1.73
C ARG A 854 -7.10 14.46 -3.07
N ASN A 855 -6.18 13.58 -3.45
CA ASN A 855 -5.46 13.64 -4.73
C ASN A 855 -4.78 14.99 -5.01
N CYS A 856 -4.43 15.79 -3.99
CA CYS A 856 -3.93 17.15 -4.20
C CYS A 856 -2.41 17.23 -4.07
N THR A 857 -1.76 18.10 -4.87
CA THR A 857 -0.32 18.39 -4.78
C THR A 857 -0.05 19.85 -4.45
N ASN A 858 0.81 20.10 -3.46
CA ASN A 858 1.49 21.39 -3.32
C ASN A 858 2.95 21.30 -3.80
N ALA A 859 3.30 22.10 -4.78
CA ALA A 859 4.68 22.36 -5.21
C ALA A 859 5.16 23.79 -4.87
N GLY A 860 4.23 24.69 -4.55
CA GLY A 860 4.52 26.07 -4.17
C GLY A 860 5.13 26.22 -2.77
N ASN A 861 5.87 27.30 -2.56
CA ASN A 861 6.50 27.59 -1.26
C ASN A 861 5.50 28.21 -0.29
N VAL A 862 5.51 27.75 0.97
CA VAL A 862 4.56 28.15 2.02
C VAL A 862 5.31 28.71 3.23
N THR A 863 5.22 30.02 3.47
CA THR A 863 5.79 30.68 4.65
C THR A 863 4.70 30.92 5.70
N THR A 864 4.97 30.60 6.97
CA THR A 864 4.03 30.80 8.09
C THR A 864 4.71 31.32 9.36
N LYS A 865 3.93 31.80 10.33
CA LYS A 865 4.40 32.20 11.67
C LYS A 865 3.82 31.40 12.84
N GLU A 866 2.79 30.56 12.64
CA GLU A 866 2.26 29.68 13.70
C GLU A 866 2.05 28.23 13.23
N TYR A 867 1.28 28.01 12.15
CA TYR A 867 1.03 26.67 11.57
C TYR A 867 1.15 26.71 10.04
N GLY A 868 1.76 25.69 9.42
CA GLY A 868 1.77 25.64 7.96
C GLY A 868 2.22 24.33 7.35
N ALA A 869 1.61 23.99 6.21
CA ALA A 869 1.89 22.72 5.53
C ALA A 869 1.59 22.76 4.04
N GLY A 870 2.04 21.75 3.29
CA GLY A 870 1.69 21.62 1.88
C GLY A 870 0.18 21.51 1.67
N ILE A 871 -0.52 20.69 2.46
CA ILE A 871 -1.94 20.39 2.22
C ILE A 871 -2.88 21.13 3.19
N VAL A 872 -2.75 20.95 4.51
CA VAL A 872 -3.67 21.56 5.50
C VAL A 872 -2.91 22.20 6.67
N ALA A 873 -3.07 23.49 6.94
CA ALA A 873 -2.36 24.11 8.08
C ALA A 873 -3.03 23.77 9.43
N TYR A 874 -4.26 24.25 9.66
CA TYR A 874 -4.89 24.22 10.98
C TYR A 874 -6.37 23.82 10.93
N ILE A 875 -6.83 23.01 11.89
CA ILE A 875 -8.26 22.72 12.06
C ILE A 875 -8.73 22.96 13.50
N PHE A 876 -10.04 23.11 13.64
CA PHE A 876 -10.70 23.23 14.94
C PHE A 876 -12.01 22.44 14.98
N ASN A 877 -12.00 21.32 15.71
CA ASN A 877 -13.20 20.56 16.12
C ASN A 877 -14.11 20.05 14.99
N ARG A 878 -13.53 19.40 13.98
CA ARG A 878 -14.27 18.73 12.89
C ARG A 878 -13.56 17.43 12.46
N PRO A 879 -14.28 16.40 11.98
CA PRO A 879 -13.63 15.32 11.25
C PRO A 879 -13.14 15.79 9.88
N VAL A 880 -11.95 15.33 9.51
CA VAL A 880 -11.25 15.74 8.28
C VAL A 880 -10.49 14.54 7.72
N GLN A 881 -10.55 14.35 6.41
CA GLN A 881 -9.80 13.33 5.70
C GLN A 881 -8.83 13.98 4.71
N VAL A 882 -7.54 13.65 4.81
CA VAL A 882 -6.49 14.05 3.87
C VAL A 882 -5.97 12.77 3.22
N LEU A 883 -6.27 12.55 1.94
CA LEU A 883 -6.14 11.24 1.28
C LEU A 883 -5.35 11.34 -0.04
N ASN A 884 -4.31 10.54 -0.24
CA ASN A 884 -3.56 10.51 -1.49
C ASN A 884 -2.98 11.87 -1.92
N CYS A 885 -2.51 12.69 -0.97
CA CYS A 885 -2.00 14.04 -1.23
C CYS A 885 -0.47 14.13 -1.13
N ARG A 886 0.16 15.03 -1.90
CA ARG A 886 1.61 15.16 -2.01
C ARG A 886 2.11 16.59 -1.74
N ASN A 887 3.20 16.73 -1.01
CA ASN A 887 3.94 17.99 -0.93
C ASN A 887 5.34 17.84 -1.55
N THR A 888 5.73 18.80 -2.39
CA THR A 888 7.07 18.96 -2.97
C THR A 888 7.64 20.36 -2.71
N GLY A 889 6.79 21.35 -2.41
CA GLY A 889 7.21 22.73 -2.11
C GLY A 889 7.83 22.91 -0.73
N THR A 890 8.61 23.99 -0.56
CA THR A 890 9.26 24.31 0.72
C THR A 890 8.28 24.94 1.69
N ILE A 891 8.18 24.40 2.91
CA ILE A 891 7.40 24.95 4.00
C ILE A 891 8.36 25.62 5.00
N THR A 892 8.13 26.90 5.33
CA THR A 892 9.02 27.70 6.19
C THR A 892 8.25 28.27 7.37
N LEU A 893 8.78 28.06 8.58
CA LEU A 893 8.31 28.70 9.82
C LEU A 893 9.19 29.93 10.10
N ASP A 894 8.72 31.09 9.62
CA ASP A 894 9.35 32.41 9.79
C ASP A 894 9.16 32.91 11.23
N GLN A 895 10.11 32.54 12.10
CA GLN A 895 10.10 32.86 13.53
C GLN A 895 11.54 33.11 14.04
N ASP A 896 11.71 34.12 14.89
CA ASP A 896 13.00 34.41 15.53
C ASP A 896 13.39 33.39 16.62
N VAL A 897 12.40 32.67 17.18
CA VAL A 897 12.58 31.81 18.36
C VAL A 897 11.78 30.50 18.29
N ALA A 898 12.33 29.48 18.93
CA ALA A 898 11.80 28.12 18.98
C ALA A 898 10.64 27.98 19.98
N ALA A 899 9.46 27.55 19.51
CA ALA A 899 8.24 27.40 20.31
C ALA A 899 7.52 26.07 20.07
N ASP A 900 7.25 25.31 21.14
CA ASP A 900 6.72 23.94 21.05
C ASP A 900 5.31 23.88 20.45
N ASN A 901 4.51 24.91 20.71
CA ASN A 901 3.11 25.02 20.29
C ASN A 901 2.92 25.61 18.88
N ARG A 902 4.01 25.91 18.15
CA ARG A 902 4.03 26.38 16.75
C ARG A 902 4.76 25.34 15.90
N GLY A 903 4.32 25.11 14.66
CA GLY A 903 4.97 24.09 13.86
C GLY A 903 4.50 23.94 12.43
N ILE A 904 5.35 23.32 11.61
CA ILE A 904 5.13 23.09 10.19
C ILE A 904 5.29 21.62 9.80
N ALA A 905 4.64 21.23 8.70
CA ALA A 905 4.63 19.86 8.23
C ALA A 905 4.57 19.74 6.72
N GLY A 906 4.92 18.58 6.17
CA GLY A 906 4.72 18.32 4.74
C GLY A 906 3.25 18.28 4.36
N ILE A 907 2.43 17.54 5.13
CA ILE A 907 1.02 17.30 4.80
C ILE A 907 0.06 18.15 5.63
N PHE A 908 0.07 18.00 6.96
CA PHE A 908 -0.96 18.60 7.83
C PHE A 908 -0.38 19.11 9.16
N ALA A 909 -0.18 20.42 9.35
CA ALA A 909 0.57 20.91 10.51
C ALA A 909 -0.10 20.64 11.87
N ARG A 910 -1.39 20.98 12.04
CA ARG A 910 -2.06 20.85 13.35
C ARG A 910 -3.44 20.18 13.29
N PRO A 911 -3.50 18.83 13.31
CA PRO A 911 -4.72 18.04 13.51
C PRO A 911 -5.32 18.19 14.92
N ASN A 912 -5.96 19.34 15.18
CA ASN A 912 -6.51 19.72 16.48
C ASN A 912 -8.06 19.72 16.49
N ALA A 913 -8.66 18.54 16.71
CA ALA A 913 -10.11 18.40 16.86
C ALA A 913 -10.49 17.38 17.93
N ASN A 914 -11.66 17.56 18.54
CA ASN A 914 -12.28 16.57 19.42
C ASN A 914 -12.98 15.41 18.63
N GLN A 915 -12.57 15.14 17.39
CA GLN A 915 -13.23 14.22 16.44
C GLN A 915 -12.18 13.55 15.53
N THR A 916 -12.56 12.48 14.82
CA THR A 916 -11.64 11.64 14.04
C THR A 916 -11.01 12.38 12.86
N ILE A 917 -9.69 12.30 12.75
CA ILE A 917 -8.90 12.88 11.66
C ILE A 917 -8.17 11.74 10.96
N ILE A 918 -8.20 11.71 9.62
CA ILE A 918 -7.51 10.68 8.83
C ILE A 918 -6.51 11.36 7.91
N ILE A 919 -5.25 10.93 7.96
CA ILE A 919 -4.19 11.28 7.01
C ILE A 919 -3.71 9.96 6.39
N ARG A 920 -4.03 9.72 5.12
CA ARG A 920 -3.81 8.41 4.47
C ARG A 920 -3.17 8.53 3.09
N ASN A 921 -2.23 7.65 2.77
CA ASN A 921 -1.56 7.59 1.46
C ASN A 921 -0.85 8.89 1.04
N CYS A 922 -0.40 9.72 2.00
CA CYS A 922 0.14 11.05 1.72
C CYS A 922 1.67 11.09 1.79
N VAL A 923 2.31 11.80 0.85
CA VAL A 923 3.77 11.82 0.69
C VAL A 923 4.34 13.23 0.77
N ASN A 924 5.31 13.46 1.66
CA ASN A 924 6.13 14.67 1.65
C ASN A 924 7.49 14.41 0.99
N ASN A 925 7.80 15.12 -0.09
CA ASN A 925 9.12 15.31 -0.67
C ASN A 925 9.68 16.71 -0.41
N GLY A 926 8.85 17.68 0.02
CA GLY A 926 9.24 19.08 0.19
C GLY A 926 9.96 19.37 1.50
N THR A 927 10.86 20.35 1.48
CA THR A 927 11.69 20.74 2.63
C THR A 927 10.88 21.52 3.68
N LEU A 928 11.11 21.21 4.96
CA LEU A 928 10.61 21.97 6.12
C LEU A 928 11.75 22.81 6.72
N LYS A 929 11.57 24.11 6.94
CA LYS A 929 12.61 25.02 7.49
C LYS A 929 12.10 25.80 8.71
N GLY A 930 12.88 25.91 9.78
CA GLY A 930 12.63 26.86 10.88
C GLY A 930 12.69 26.28 12.31
N PRO A 931 12.57 27.13 13.36
CA PRO A 931 12.95 26.78 14.73
C PRO A 931 11.85 26.13 15.60
N GLY A 932 10.61 26.01 15.12
CA GLY A 932 9.51 25.46 15.93
C GLY A 932 9.49 23.93 15.98
N THR A 933 8.28 23.37 16.07
CA THR A 933 8.04 21.94 15.88
C THR A 933 7.97 21.62 14.38
N LEU A 934 8.81 20.71 13.88
CA LEU A 934 8.83 20.25 12.49
C LEU A 934 8.38 18.78 12.41
N GLY A 935 7.47 18.44 11.51
CA GLY A 935 7.05 17.04 11.34
C GLY A 935 6.73 16.67 9.90
N GLY A 936 7.42 15.68 9.35
CA GLY A 936 7.35 15.35 7.92
C GLY A 936 5.94 15.13 7.38
N ILE A 937 5.05 14.49 8.15
CA ILE A 937 3.62 14.37 7.82
C ILE A 937 2.77 15.37 8.62
N THR A 938 2.98 15.50 9.93
CA THR A 938 2.22 16.40 10.82
C THR A 938 3.08 17.08 11.88
N ALA A 939 2.83 18.34 12.24
CA ALA A 939 3.68 19.03 13.21
C ALA A 939 3.28 18.64 14.65
N ILE A 940 2.01 18.86 15.02
CA ILE A 940 1.54 18.72 16.40
C ILE A 940 0.26 17.87 16.44
N VAL A 941 0.36 16.66 17.01
CA VAL A 941 -0.81 15.80 17.29
C VAL A 941 -1.28 16.02 18.73
N SER A 942 -2.53 16.44 18.90
CA SER A 942 -3.15 16.70 20.21
C SER A 942 -4.55 16.09 20.33
N ASN A 943 -4.77 14.94 19.66
CA ASN A 943 -6.04 14.23 19.58
C ASN A 943 -5.80 12.74 19.38
N GLU A 944 -6.34 11.89 20.28
CA GLU A 944 -6.29 10.42 20.21
C GLU A 944 -6.94 9.84 18.95
N ALA A 945 -7.94 10.53 18.38
CA ALA A 945 -8.62 10.09 17.17
C ALA A 945 -7.91 10.53 15.87
N THR A 946 -6.59 10.77 15.91
CA THR A 946 -5.77 11.12 14.73
C THR A 946 -5.13 9.86 14.15
N VAL A 947 -5.63 9.42 13.00
CA VAL A 947 -5.12 8.27 12.25
C VAL A 947 -4.14 8.75 11.18
N ILE A 948 -2.92 8.21 11.18
CA ILE A 948 -1.90 8.43 10.16
C ILE A 948 -1.50 7.06 9.60
N ASP A 949 -1.67 6.86 8.30
CA ASP A 949 -1.68 5.53 7.67
C ASP A 949 -1.08 5.60 6.26
N ARG A 950 -0.12 4.72 5.92
CA ARG A 950 0.58 4.70 4.61
C ARG A 950 1.10 6.10 4.19
N CYS A 951 1.65 6.87 5.12
CA CYS A 951 2.16 8.22 4.83
C CYS A 951 3.69 8.25 5.00
N THR A 952 4.40 8.82 4.02
CA THR A 952 5.86 8.72 3.91
C THR A 952 6.51 10.11 3.74
N ASN A 953 7.61 10.34 4.44
CA ASN A 953 8.40 11.56 4.32
C ASN A 953 9.78 11.27 3.72
N TYR A 954 9.97 11.71 2.48
CA TYR A 954 11.26 11.83 1.80
C TYR A 954 11.82 13.27 1.87
N GLY A 955 11.02 14.25 2.31
CA GLY A 955 11.42 15.66 2.40
C GLY A 955 12.35 15.97 3.57
N THR A 956 13.27 16.91 3.38
CA THR A 956 14.28 17.31 4.37
C THR A 956 13.70 18.21 5.48
N ALA A 957 14.28 18.17 6.67
CA ALA A 957 13.94 19.07 7.79
C ALA A 957 15.17 19.88 8.21
N GLU A 958 15.20 21.16 7.83
CA GLU A 958 16.25 22.13 8.18
C GLU A 958 15.88 22.86 9.47
N ALA A 959 16.22 22.21 10.59
CA ALA A 959 16.10 22.76 11.92
C ALA A 959 17.38 23.56 12.32
N PRO A 960 17.27 24.82 12.77
CA PRO A 960 18.39 25.53 13.37
C PRO A 960 18.73 24.96 14.76
N GLU A 961 19.96 25.22 15.24
CA GLU A 961 20.39 24.83 16.57
C GLU A 961 19.49 25.45 17.65
N GLY A 962 18.83 24.61 18.46
CA GLY A 962 17.83 25.02 19.44
C GLY A 962 16.36 24.86 19.02
N ALA A 963 16.08 24.28 17.84
CA ALA A 963 14.72 23.86 17.47
C ALA A 963 14.12 22.86 18.46
N LYS A 964 12.78 22.83 18.59
CA LYS A 964 12.12 22.12 19.70
C LYS A 964 11.93 20.63 19.49
N ASN A 965 11.13 20.25 18.50
CA ASN A 965 10.72 18.86 18.27
C ASN A 965 10.72 18.62 16.76
N VAL A 966 11.52 17.67 16.28
CA VAL A 966 11.70 17.37 14.85
C VAL A 966 11.48 15.87 14.65
N GLY A 967 10.66 15.47 13.68
CA GLY A 967 10.43 14.05 13.41
C GLY A 967 9.90 13.73 12.01
N PRO A 968 10.13 12.51 11.49
CA PRO A 968 9.80 12.14 10.12
C PRO A 968 8.30 11.99 9.87
N ILE A 969 7.52 11.58 10.87
CA ILE A 969 6.05 11.47 10.78
C ILE A 969 5.38 12.59 11.56
N TYR A 970 5.65 12.68 12.87
CA TYR A 970 5.18 13.77 13.72
C TYR A 970 6.33 14.49 14.43
N GLY A 971 6.18 15.79 14.65
CA GLY A 971 7.11 16.58 15.46
C GLY A 971 6.83 16.44 16.96
N LEU A 972 5.59 16.69 17.39
CA LEU A 972 5.17 16.70 18.80
C LEU A 972 3.84 15.97 19.02
N TYR A 973 3.71 15.28 20.16
CA TYR A 973 2.57 14.44 20.51
C TYR A 973 2.11 14.74 21.95
N LEU A 974 0.87 15.19 22.14
CA LEU A 974 0.39 15.88 23.35
C LEU A 974 -0.79 15.18 24.06
N LEU A 975 -0.59 13.94 24.51
CA LEU A 975 -1.58 13.19 25.30
C LEU A 975 -1.20 13.11 26.80
N THR A 976 -2.21 12.97 27.66
CA THR A 976 -2.09 13.30 29.10
C THR A 976 -1.50 12.24 30.04
N ASP A 977 -1.07 11.07 29.55
CA ASP A 977 -0.36 10.07 30.37
C ASP A 977 1.14 10.43 30.50
N TYR A 978 1.42 11.35 31.43
CA TYR A 978 2.69 12.08 31.57
C TYR A 978 3.90 11.24 32.01
N GLU A 979 3.74 9.97 32.39
CA GLU A 979 4.84 9.10 32.88
C GLU A 979 5.64 8.36 31.79
N LYS A 980 5.44 8.68 30.50
CA LYS A 980 6.20 8.06 29.37
C LYS A 980 7.09 9.03 28.57
N LEU A 981 7.33 10.24 29.08
CA LEU A 981 8.08 11.30 28.39
C LEU A 981 9.58 11.38 28.73
N THR A 982 10.34 10.28 28.56
CA THR A 982 11.83 10.31 28.68
C THR A 982 12.60 9.34 27.76
N SER A 983 12.08 8.98 26.57
CA SER A 983 12.92 8.33 25.52
C SER A 983 12.28 8.36 24.13
N ASN A 984 12.25 9.52 23.47
CA ASN A 984 11.99 9.61 22.02
C ASN A 984 12.65 10.87 21.42
N CYS A 985 13.98 10.87 21.38
CA CYS A 985 14.75 11.69 20.44
C CYS A 985 15.66 10.74 19.65
N ASP A 986 15.12 10.32 18.49
CA ASP A 986 15.78 9.78 17.29
C ASP A 986 16.95 8.79 17.53
N ALA A 987 18.00 8.57 16.74
CA ALA A 987 18.58 9.00 15.44
C ALA A 987 19.78 8.07 15.12
N THR A 988 20.19 7.12 15.97
CA THR A 988 21.27 7.24 17.00
C THR A 988 21.11 8.20 18.20
N GLY A 989 20.32 9.24 18.06
CA GLY A 989 19.83 10.15 19.10
C GLY A 989 20.76 11.34 19.29
N LYS A 990 20.19 12.52 19.59
CA LYS A 990 20.63 13.37 20.71
C LYS A 990 19.82 14.66 20.88
N THR A 991 19.27 14.81 22.08
CA THR A 991 19.38 16.06 22.83
C THR A 991 20.66 16.03 23.67
N ASP A 992 21.78 16.49 23.13
CA ASP A 992 22.63 17.53 23.76
C ASP A 992 24.00 17.75 23.07
N ALA A 993 24.39 19.03 23.04
CA ALA A 993 25.76 19.54 22.91
C ALA A 993 26.69 18.88 21.86
N GLY A 994 26.48 19.17 20.56
CA GLY A 994 27.43 18.70 19.54
C GLY A 994 27.14 18.99 18.06
N LEU A 995 26.39 20.04 17.68
CA LEU A 995 26.25 20.35 16.26
C LEU A 995 27.58 20.85 15.65
N SER A 996 28.09 20.12 14.68
CA SER A 996 29.16 20.57 13.77
C SER A 996 29.07 19.78 12.46
N THR A 997 28.78 20.50 11.37
CA THR A 997 28.51 19.99 10.00
C THR A 997 27.19 19.23 9.82
N VAL A 998 26.37 19.72 8.87
CA VAL A 998 25.16 19.06 8.34
C VAL A 998 25.54 18.46 6.97
N PRO A 999 25.19 17.21 6.64
CA PRO A 999 25.40 16.67 5.29
C PRO A 999 24.39 17.28 4.31
N THR A 1000 24.87 18.07 3.35
CA THR A 1000 24.03 18.52 2.22
C THR A 1000 23.93 17.40 1.18
N VAL A 1001 22.72 16.93 0.91
CA VAL A 1001 22.42 16.01 -0.20
C VAL A 1001 21.56 16.76 -1.21
N THR A 1002 22.03 16.85 -2.46
CA THR A 1002 21.24 17.40 -3.57
C THR A 1002 20.18 16.39 -4.02
N PRO A 1003 18.89 16.77 -4.08
CA PRO A 1003 17.85 15.85 -4.55
C PRO A 1003 17.94 15.65 -6.07
N GLU A 1004 17.95 14.40 -6.51
CA GLU A 1004 17.53 14.05 -7.87
C GLU A 1004 15.99 13.99 -7.89
N PHE A 1005 15.40 14.53 -8.95
CA PHE A 1005 13.95 14.57 -9.14
C PHE A 1005 13.53 13.50 -10.17
N PRO A 1006 12.32 12.93 -10.07
CA PRO A 1006 11.74 12.22 -11.20
C PRO A 1006 11.54 13.19 -12.37
N ASP A 1007 11.65 12.68 -13.61
CA ASP A 1007 11.48 13.51 -14.80
C ASP A 1007 10.10 14.18 -14.84
N TYR A 1008 10.10 15.52 -14.87
CA TYR A 1008 8.91 16.35 -14.89
C TYR A 1008 8.50 16.76 -16.31
N ALA A 1009 9.05 16.16 -17.39
CA ALA A 1009 8.79 16.51 -18.78
C ALA A 1009 7.30 16.72 -19.17
N ALA A 1010 6.33 16.09 -18.49
CA ALA A 1010 4.90 16.35 -18.72
C ALA A 1010 4.36 17.62 -18.03
N LEU A 1011 4.94 17.99 -16.89
CA LEU A 1011 4.68 19.23 -16.16
C LEU A 1011 5.44 20.40 -16.79
N ASP A 1012 6.71 20.16 -17.16
CA ASP A 1012 7.54 21.12 -17.88
C ASP A 1012 7.00 21.34 -19.31
N ALA A 1013 6.45 20.33 -20.00
CA ALA A 1013 5.76 20.55 -21.28
C ALA A 1013 4.41 21.29 -21.15
N ALA A 1014 3.84 21.42 -19.94
CA ALA A 1014 2.72 22.32 -19.69
C ALA A 1014 3.23 23.76 -19.43
N HIS A 1015 4.35 23.90 -18.73
CA HIS A 1015 5.02 25.17 -18.44
C HIS A 1015 5.67 25.80 -19.70
N ASP A 1016 6.42 25.05 -20.49
CA ASP A 1016 7.05 25.47 -21.75
C ASP A 1016 6.02 25.76 -22.85
N LYS A 1017 4.80 25.21 -22.74
CA LYS A 1017 3.67 25.63 -23.58
C LYS A 1017 3.15 27.03 -23.25
N LEU A 1018 3.34 27.50 -22.02
CA LEU A 1018 2.98 28.85 -21.56
C LEU A 1018 4.09 29.88 -21.82
N LEU A 1019 5.26 29.45 -22.33
CA LEU A 1019 6.43 30.30 -22.58
C LEU A 1019 6.84 30.38 -24.06
N ARG A 1020 5.97 29.98 -24.99
CA ARG A 1020 6.15 30.27 -26.42
C ARG A 1020 5.50 31.60 -26.78
N ASP A 1021 6.35 32.62 -26.96
CA ASP A 1021 5.99 33.81 -27.74
C ASP A 1021 5.39 33.38 -29.08
N GLU A 1022 4.31 34.04 -29.51
CA GLU A 1022 3.66 33.78 -30.80
C GLU A 1022 4.55 34.29 -31.96
N GLU A 1023 5.23 33.38 -32.67
CA GLU A 1023 5.51 33.65 -34.09
C GLU A 1023 4.23 33.33 -34.89
N PRO A 1024 3.79 34.24 -35.77
CA PRO A 1024 2.47 34.15 -36.40
C PRO A 1024 2.40 33.02 -37.45
N SER A 1025 1.27 32.32 -37.49
CA SER A 1025 1.00 31.31 -38.51
C SER A 1025 0.68 31.96 -39.86
N ASP A 1026 1.56 31.80 -40.84
CA ASP A 1026 1.20 31.89 -42.26
C ASP A 1026 0.20 30.75 -42.60
N ASP A 1027 -1.07 31.10 -42.85
CA ASP A 1027 -1.96 30.48 -43.86
C ASP A 1027 -3.38 31.06 -43.74
N ASP A 1028 -3.73 32.03 -44.58
CA ASP A 1028 -5.11 32.54 -44.74
C ASP A 1028 -5.44 32.79 -46.23
N ASP A 1029 -5.43 31.72 -47.04
CA ASP A 1029 -5.72 31.79 -48.47
C ASP A 1029 -7.23 31.69 -48.76
N ASN A 1030 -7.96 32.76 -48.46
CA ASN A 1030 -9.32 32.94 -48.98
C ASN A 1030 -9.56 34.38 -49.47
N LYS A 1031 -10.03 34.51 -50.72
CA LYS A 1031 -10.10 35.79 -51.45
C LYS A 1031 -11.55 36.29 -51.50
N GLY A 1032 -11.79 37.56 -51.16
CA GLY A 1032 -13.12 38.17 -51.20
C GLY A 1032 -13.17 39.70 -51.03
N ASP A 1033 -12.80 40.43 -52.09
CA ASP A 1033 -13.23 41.79 -52.45
C ASP A 1033 -13.21 42.93 -51.39
N ASP A 1034 -12.20 43.82 -51.52
CA ASP A 1034 -12.20 45.22 -51.02
C ASP A 1034 -12.80 46.17 -52.10
N PRO A 1035 -13.52 47.25 -51.75
CA PRO A 1035 -12.82 48.55 -51.69
C PRO A 1035 -13.32 49.58 -50.63
N ALA A 1036 -12.32 50.17 -49.94
CA ALA A 1036 -12.24 51.58 -49.45
C ALA A 1036 -12.95 51.96 -48.11
N ASP A 1037 -12.48 52.96 -47.32
CA ASP A 1037 -11.50 54.03 -47.57
C ASP A 1037 -10.79 54.58 -46.30
N THR A 1038 -9.61 55.22 -46.46
CA THR A 1038 -8.79 56.08 -45.53
C THR A 1038 -8.91 56.02 -43.99
N GLY A 1039 -7.76 55.95 -43.27
CA GLY A 1039 -7.72 56.00 -41.77
C GLY A 1039 -6.61 56.78 -41.03
N LYS A 1040 -5.36 56.81 -41.52
CA LYS A 1040 -4.12 57.38 -40.88
C LYS A 1040 -3.50 56.61 -39.68
N ASN A 1041 -2.16 56.68 -39.64
CA ASN A 1041 -1.17 56.24 -38.64
C ASN A 1041 -0.06 57.35 -38.62
N PRO A 1042 1.08 57.34 -37.88
CA PRO A 1042 1.55 56.47 -36.76
C PRO A 1042 2.29 57.24 -35.62
N SER A 1043 3.05 56.49 -34.79
CA SER A 1043 4.19 56.88 -33.90
C SER A 1043 3.88 57.51 -32.52
N GLY A 1044 4.68 57.26 -31.45
CA GLY A 1044 5.81 56.32 -31.31
C GLY A 1044 6.69 56.52 -30.06
N SER A 1045 7.69 55.62 -29.88
CA SER A 1045 8.91 55.70 -29.03
C SER A 1045 8.85 55.73 -27.48
N ASP A 1046 9.53 54.73 -26.91
CA ASP A 1046 10.64 54.79 -25.95
C ASP A 1046 10.48 55.05 -24.43
N SER A 1047 10.89 54.00 -23.71
CA SER A 1047 11.43 53.89 -22.35
C SER A 1047 12.17 55.08 -21.72
N LYS A 1048 11.99 55.29 -20.39
CA LYS A 1048 13.01 55.01 -19.34
C LYS A 1048 12.56 55.45 -17.93
N ALA A 1049 13.12 54.82 -16.90
CA ALA A 1049 13.07 55.30 -15.51
C ALA A 1049 13.99 56.51 -15.28
N PRO A 1050 13.86 57.24 -14.16
CA PRO A 1050 14.92 57.09 -13.16
C PRO A 1050 14.47 57.08 -11.68
N THR A 1051 15.44 56.71 -10.84
CA THR A 1051 15.49 56.71 -9.36
C THR A 1051 15.36 58.08 -8.70
N GLY A 1052 15.01 58.12 -7.40
CA GLY A 1052 15.28 59.27 -6.53
C GLY A 1052 14.81 59.10 -5.08
N ASP A 1053 15.75 58.88 -4.15
CA ASP A 1053 15.49 58.90 -2.70
C ASP A 1053 15.28 60.32 -2.17
N THR A 1054 14.48 60.49 -1.09
CA THR A 1054 14.81 61.39 0.05
C THR A 1054 13.80 61.29 1.21
N GLU A 1055 14.27 60.80 2.36
CA GLU A 1055 13.81 61.25 3.71
C GLU A 1055 14.68 62.49 4.13
N PRO A 1056 14.47 63.22 5.26
CA PRO A 1056 13.82 62.79 6.52
C PRO A 1056 12.92 63.81 7.29
N LYS A 1057 12.13 63.30 8.26
CA LYS A 1057 11.85 63.77 9.67
C LYS A 1057 11.67 65.28 10.05
N PRO A 1058 11.19 65.60 11.29
CA PRO A 1058 10.14 64.97 12.13
C PRO A 1058 9.18 66.02 12.78
N ALA A 1059 8.21 65.57 13.60
CA ALA A 1059 7.63 66.37 14.67
C ALA A 1059 7.13 65.51 15.86
N GLU A 1060 7.33 65.99 17.09
CA GLU A 1060 6.80 65.44 18.35
C GLU A 1060 5.46 66.19 18.69
N SER A 1061 4.69 65.99 19.77
CA SER A 1061 4.82 65.33 21.09
C SER A 1061 3.42 65.22 21.74
N GLY A 1062 3.25 64.49 22.85
CA GLY A 1062 2.23 64.86 23.86
C GLY A 1062 1.32 63.77 24.47
N ASN A 1063 1.67 63.40 25.70
CA ASN A 1063 0.85 62.98 26.87
C ASN A 1063 -0.64 63.45 26.93
N ASP A 1064 -1.56 62.88 27.75
CA ASP A 1064 -1.40 61.95 28.89
C ASP A 1064 -2.66 61.13 29.29
N SER A 1065 -2.44 60.09 30.10
CA SER A 1065 -3.28 59.61 31.22
C SER A 1065 -4.74 59.11 31.09
N SER A 1066 -4.92 57.86 31.57
CA SER A 1066 -5.87 57.44 32.63
C SER A 1066 -7.29 56.87 32.38
N ALA A 1067 -7.56 55.80 33.15
CA ALA A 1067 -8.80 55.43 33.86
C ALA A 1067 -10.08 54.96 33.13
N GLU A 1068 -10.26 53.63 33.15
CA GLU A 1068 -11.44 52.88 33.65
C GLU A 1068 -12.88 53.45 33.58
N SER A 1069 -13.77 52.66 32.96
CA SER A 1069 -14.97 52.03 33.58
C SER A 1069 -16.38 52.26 32.95
N GLU A 1070 -17.18 51.20 33.11
CA GLU A 1070 -18.65 51.05 33.08
C GLU A 1070 -19.54 51.69 31.99
N LYS A 1071 -20.03 50.81 31.10
CA LYS A 1071 -21.45 50.54 30.78
C LYS A 1071 -22.50 51.62 31.16
N THR A 1072 -23.36 51.98 30.20
CA THR A 1072 -24.78 51.51 30.23
C THR A 1072 -25.52 51.70 28.90
N SER A 1073 -26.68 51.05 28.80
CA SER A 1073 -27.49 50.77 27.60
C SER A 1073 -28.52 51.84 27.21
N GLY A 1074 -28.82 51.94 25.90
CA GLY A 1074 -30.09 52.48 25.36
C GLY A 1074 -29.89 53.28 24.06
N GLY A 1075 -30.80 53.26 23.06
CA GLY A 1075 -32.02 52.45 22.90
C GLY A 1075 -32.98 53.04 21.86
N CYS A 1076 -33.73 52.19 21.15
CA CYS A 1076 -34.71 52.49 20.06
C CYS A 1076 -34.08 53.01 18.74
N ALA A 1077 -34.40 52.58 17.50
CA ALA A 1077 -35.44 51.74 16.84
C ALA A 1077 -36.44 52.51 15.95
N SER A 1078 -37.13 51.76 15.06
CA SER A 1078 -38.05 52.21 13.98
C SER A 1078 -37.35 52.80 12.73
N THR A 1079 -37.76 52.60 11.46
CA THR A 1079 -38.82 51.76 10.80
C THR A 1079 -38.46 51.66 9.28
N LEU A 1080 -39.12 50.96 8.32
CA LEU A 1080 -40.51 50.47 8.14
C LEU A 1080 -40.60 49.45 6.97
N SER A 1081 -41.23 48.28 7.16
CA SER A 1081 -42.00 47.48 6.14
C SER A 1081 -41.34 46.98 4.82
N TYR A 1082 -41.90 46.05 4.02
CA TYR A 1082 -43.22 45.39 3.99
C TYR A 1082 -43.12 43.88 3.67
N THR A 1083 -44.17 43.10 3.97
CA THR A 1083 -44.30 41.66 3.62
C THR A 1083 -45.68 41.31 3.03
N TYR A 1084 -45.70 40.24 2.23
CA TYR A 1084 -46.85 39.41 1.85
C TYR A 1084 -46.37 37.93 1.90
N GLY A 1085 -47.16 36.91 2.25
CA GLY A 1085 -48.51 36.96 2.82
C GLY A 1085 -49.13 35.57 3.11
N ALA A 1086 -49.33 35.29 4.40
CA ALA A 1086 -50.48 34.60 5.01
C ALA A 1086 -50.71 33.06 4.86
N VAL A 1087 -51.55 32.58 5.81
CA VAL A 1087 -52.22 31.25 5.93
C VAL A 1087 -51.33 30.06 6.37
N ALA A 1088 -51.72 29.18 7.32
CA ALA A 1088 -52.53 29.24 8.55
C ALA A 1088 -52.43 27.89 9.32
N LEU A 1089 -52.61 27.89 10.66
CA LEU A 1089 -53.28 26.87 11.54
C LEU A 1089 -53.00 25.34 11.33
N LEU A 1090 -52.84 24.42 12.30
CA LEU A 1090 -53.07 24.24 13.76
C LEU A 1090 -52.03 23.17 14.26
N MET A 1091 -51.79 22.77 15.52
CA MET A 1091 -52.12 23.17 16.91
C MET A 1091 -51.18 22.42 17.92
N LEU A 1092 -51.40 22.60 19.24
CA LEU A 1092 -51.22 21.65 20.37
C LEU A 1092 -50.02 20.65 20.37
N GLY A 1093 -49.16 20.58 21.38
CA GLY A 1093 -49.07 21.36 22.64
C GLY A 1093 -48.25 20.63 23.73
N ALA A 1094 -47.92 21.32 24.84
CA ALA A 1094 -47.32 20.78 26.09
C ALA A 1094 -45.94 20.06 25.92
N LEU A 1095 -44.76 20.54 26.37
CA LEU A 1095 -44.36 21.13 27.67
C LEU A 1095 -44.78 20.30 28.91
N PRO A 1096 -44.04 20.30 30.04
CA PRO A 1096 -42.64 20.71 30.26
C PRO A 1096 -41.88 19.93 31.40
N ILE A 1097 -40.69 20.44 31.80
CA ILE A 1097 -40.23 20.60 33.22
C ILE A 1097 -39.87 19.31 34.03
N LEU A 1098 -38.86 19.27 34.92
CA LEU A 1098 -37.64 20.07 35.17
C LEU A 1098 -36.80 19.35 36.26
N ARG A 1099 -35.46 19.45 36.21
CA ARG A 1099 -34.55 19.43 37.40
C ARG A 1099 -34.53 18.09 38.21
N ARG A 1100 -33.62 17.85 39.18
CA ARG A 1100 -32.60 18.67 39.88
C ARG A 1100 -31.55 17.75 40.53
N ARG A 1101 -30.37 18.31 40.87
CA ARG A 1101 -29.49 17.89 42.00
C ARG A 1101 -28.80 16.52 41.83
N LYS A 1102 -27.71 16.22 42.55
CA LYS A 1102 -26.91 16.97 43.57
C LYS A 1102 -25.50 16.39 43.57
N GLU A 1103 -24.50 17.20 43.98
CA GLU A 1103 -23.27 16.86 44.74
C GLU A 1103 -22.38 15.67 44.27
N ASP A 1104 -21.06 15.75 44.39
CA ASP A 1104 -20.23 16.76 45.09
C ASP A 1104 -19.52 17.75 44.13
#